data_AF-A0A1F0CZS1-F1
#
_entry.id   AF-A0A1F0CZS1-F1
#
_cell.length_a   1.000
_cell.length_b   1.000
_cell.length_c   1.000
_cell.angle_alpha   90.00
_cell.angle_beta   90.00
_cell.angle_gamma   90.00
#
_symmetry.space_group_name_H-M   'P 1'
#
loop_
_entity.id
_entity.type
_entity.pdbx_description
1 polymer ?
#
loop_
_entity_poly.entity_id
_entity_poly.type
_entity_poly.pdbx_seq_one_letter_code
_entity_poly.pdbx_strand_id
1 'polypeptide(L)'
;MNIGGQEVTVQRIDSLIDGLIDVRFHWEATTERVNRLREGGPAPTLCSENSARLFGFGQNLSTAAFLRTLAPGQAPSIPWNELNSSLQTVGAIPSRDELEAQRPELKKLAEYRGLRRLFRSRPQAQIDTYHMYAAIDSATVHSVLTGVDAALGSTDRGQFLGIDLATMRPAITSELEKLTGWEVHWHQPEEIDVHRQALARLAEVEATEKSLLAEVESQQRSLKTKLADAELRQTDIQILDQLTPSTSLRLGPLQHLNLLDIEAATVSDLTRYDGVGEQTARQAIAAAKRYAAEMRADQPAVIDYRDKGPSTAYVRALAELLQFREQRREANLAGPFLALPEGIDASAQGVSDYALARPADGPRLITQAELTRIPARGTPLSAEQAWNLYAIRAAEFHAFGDDKSATAVPEDIAKSIEEITLRGVLHASLRGYQDFGARYALAQRKVLIGDEMGLGKTMQALAVFAHLATRGEKHFVVICPPSLRINWEREIKKFTDLEPHLIAGPYKDAAYETFSNRGGVAIVGFPEVRGDSTIMTGDLKFGALVVDEAHRAKNPKSKQAQGVQQLTARTDVVTYLSGTPLENRVSEMETLLGYLDPELEPKLEKARRSAREFRKVVARRYLRRNQSDVLAELPPLTETEEWIEARESDREKYNEAVEAGNFMQMRQSFSGPGSAKMERFAELLTDGLDDDKTIVFTYFRGVLDHLMGSLGDRAFGPIAGGVSHQERQQAVDDFTAAEPGAVLVAQINAASEGLNIQAANHVVLIEPQLNPAVEAQAIARAHRMGQINPVEVHRLLTPDSVEEQLHLLLATKRELFDSYARDSVAAQQNPEAMDITDQQVMSEVLAAEKERIKELRGETPTL
;
A
#
# COMPACT_ATOMS: atom_id res chain seq x y z
N MET A 1 57.30 -23.51 -33.08
CA MET A 1 57.90 -23.40 -34.44
C MET A 1 59.12 -22.50 -34.37
N ASN A 2 60.25 -22.89 -34.96
CA ASN A 2 61.45 -22.04 -34.94
C ASN A 2 61.42 -20.96 -36.03
N ILE A 3 61.68 -19.70 -35.66
CA ILE A 3 61.91 -18.56 -36.56
C ILE A 3 63.15 -17.80 -36.06
N GLY A 4 64.13 -17.57 -36.93
CA GLY A 4 65.35 -16.81 -36.59
C GLY A 4 66.21 -17.43 -35.46
N GLY A 5 66.01 -18.72 -35.14
CA GLY A 5 66.65 -19.40 -34.01
C GLY A 5 65.75 -19.54 -32.78
N GLN A 6 64.70 -18.72 -32.64
CA GLN A 6 63.79 -18.78 -31.49
C GLN A 6 62.58 -19.68 -31.75
N GLU A 7 62.18 -20.48 -30.76
CA GLU A 7 60.89 -21.19 -30.80
C GLU A 7 59.73 -20.29 -30.39
N VAL A 8 58.78 -20.13 -31.31
CA VAL A 8 57.49 -19.44 -31.14
C VAL A 8 56.39 -20.46 -30.82
N THR A 9 55.60 -20.17 -29.79
CA THR A 9 54.41 -20.92 -29.36
C THR A 9 53.25 -19.93 -29.11
N VAL A 10 52.01 -20.42 -29.04
CA VAL A 10 50.83 -19.56 -28.76
C VAL A 10 50.99 -18.84 -27.40
N GLN A 11 51.39 -19.58 -26.37
CA GLN A 11 51.69 -19.02 -25.04
C GLN A 11 52.80 -17.95 -25.09
N ARG A 12 53.86 -18.15 -25.88
CA ARG A 12 54.93 -17.16 -26.04
C ARG A 12 54.44 -15.89 -26.74
N ILE A 13 53.48 -15.99 -27.66
CA ILE A 13 52.86 -14.84 -28.32
C ILE A 13 51.95 -14.09 -27.34
N ASP A 14 51.14 -14.80 -26.54
CA ASP A 14 50.33 -14.17 -25.49
C ASP A 14 51.21 -13.43 -24.48
N SER A 15 52.15 -14.11 -23.82
CA SER A 15 53.03 -13.46 -22.81
C SER A 15 53.89 -12.31 -23.36
N LEU A 16 54.18 -12.31 -24.67
CA LEU A 16 54.87 -11.22 -25.35
C LEU A 16 53.93 -10.02 -25.59
N ILE A 17 52.68 -10.25 -25.97
CA ILE A 17 51.68 -9.19 -26.15
C ILE A 17 51.25 -8.62 -24.79
N ASP A 18 50.99 -9.50 -23.81
CA ASP A 18 50.62 -9.13 -22.44
C ASP A 18 51.75 -8.30 -21.79
N GLY A 19 53.00 -8.75 -21.88
CA GLY A 19 54.15 -8.01 -21.37
C GLY A 19 54.43 -6.67 -22.11
N LEU A 20 53.98 -6.53 -23.36
CA LEU A 20 54.02 -5.25 -24.07
C LEU A 20 52.86 -4.32 -23.67
N ILE A 21 51.69 -4.87 -23.36
CA ILE A 21 50.55 -4.13 -22.79
C ILE A 21 50.92 -3.61 -21.38
N ASP A 22 51.52 -4.45 -20.52
CA ASP A 22 51.99 -4.04 -19.18
C ASP A 22 53.05 -2.94 -19.26
N VAL A 23 54.01 -3.07 -20.19
CA VAL A 23 55.02 -2.02 -20.45
C VAL A 23 54.39 -0.76 -21.02
N ARG A 24 53.36 -0.85 -21.87
CA ARG A 24 52.62 0.30 -22.38
C ARG A 24 51.86 1.03 -21.26
N PHE A 25 51.18 0.31 -20.37
CA PHE A 25 50.51 0.90 -19.21
C PHE A 25 51.50 1.56 -18.23
N HIS A 26 52.61 0.89 -17.91
CA HIS A 26 53.65 1.48 -17.05
C HIS A 26 54.25 2.73 -17.73
N TRP A 27 54.54 2.67 -19.04
CA TRP A 27 55.02 3.81 -19.82
C TRP A 27 54.06 4.99 -19.77
N GLU A 28 52.76 4.76 -20.00
CA GLU A 28 51.75 5.82 -20.02
C GLU A 28 51.59 6.45 -18.63
N ALA A 29 51.53 5.62 -17.58
CA ALA A 29 51.47 6.09 -16.20
C ALA A 29 52.74 6.89 -15.81
N THR A 30 53.95 6.42 -16.13
CA THR A 30 55.20 7.15 -15.85
C THR A 30 55.32 8.42 -16.70
N THR A 31 54.91 8.39 -17.97
CA THR A 31 54.88 9.58 -18.84
C THR A 31 53.91 10.64 -18.31
N GLU A 32 52.71 10.23 -17.91
CA GLU A 32 51.73 11.13 -17.29
C GLU A 32 52.24 11.69 -15.97
N ARG A 33 52.82 10.85 -15.09
CA ARG A 33 53.42 11.29 -13.82
C ARG A 33 54.59 12.28 -14.05
N VAL A 34 55.47 12.01 -15.01
CA VAL A 34 56.57 12.91 -15.39
C VAL A 34 56.04 14.24 -15.94
N ASN A 35 55.02 14.23 -16.81
CA ASN A 35 54.44 15.46 -17.35
C ASN A 35 53.74 16.28 -16.25
N ARG A 36 52.89 15.66 -15.43
CA ARG A 36 52.24 16.33 -14.30
C ARG A 36 53.25 16.92 -13.30
N LEU A 37 54.31 16.18 -12.96
CA LEU A 37 55.38 16.67 -12.06
C LEU A 37 56.16 17.84 -12.69
N ARG A 38 56.42 17.78 -14.01
CA ARG A 38 57.04 18.86 -14.79
C ARG A 38 56.15 20.11 -14.90
N GLU A 39 54.84 19.92 -14.85
CA GLU A 39 53.81 20.97 -14.81
C GLU A 39 53.49 21.45 -13.38
N GLY A 40 54.05 20.79 -12.35
CA GLY A 40 53.98 21.18 -10.94
C GLY A 40 52.85 20.53 -10.12
N GLY A 41 52.13 19.57 -10.68
CA GLY A 41 51.01 18.86 -10.04
C GLY A 41 51.42 17.62 -9.21
N PRO A 42 50.52 17.11 -8.34
CA PRO A 42 50.75 15.89 -7.57
C PRO A 42 50.68 14.61 -8.44
N ALA A 43 51.44 13.59 -8.05
CA ALA A 43 51.35 12.25 -8.66
C ALA A 43 50.10 11.50 -8.13
N PRO A 44 49.24 10.94 -8.99
CA PRO A 44 48.02 10.25 -8.57
C PRO A 44 48.27 8.79 -8.17
N THR A 45 47.61 8.35 -7.10
CA THR A 45 47.22 6.94 -6.90
C THR A 45 45.75 6.78 -7.30
N LEU A 46 45.46 5.83 -8.18
CA LEU A 46 44.11 5.61 -8.75
C LEU A 46 43.46 4.35 -8.16
N CYS A 47 42.16 4.42 -7.86
CA CYS A 47 41.36 3.29 -7.39
C CYS A 47 40.02 3.17 -8.15
N SER A 48 39.98 2.29 -9.16
CA SER A 48 38.77 1.70 -9.79
C SER A 48 37.77 2.60 -10.55
N GLU A 49 36.96 1.97 -11.40
CA GLU A 49 36.06 2.59 -12.38
C GLU A 49 34.64 2.83 -11.85
N ASN A 50 34.46 3.67 -10.82
CA ASN A 50 33.12 3.95 -10.25
C ASN A 50 32.82 5.44 -10.02
N SER A 51 31.54 5.75 -9.75
CA SER A 51 30.88 7.06 -9.92
C SER A 51 31.27 8.19 -8.96
N ALA A 52 32.27 7.99 -8.10
CA ALA A 52 32.96 9.02 -7.33
C ALA A 52 34.36 8.49 -6.96
N ARG A 53 35.35 9.38 -6.85
CA ARG A 53 36.76 8.99 -6.63
C ARG A 53 37.26 9.54 -5.30
N LEU A 54 37.66 8.62 -4.41
CA LEU A 54 38.26 8.94 -3.12
C LEU A 54 39.79 8.78 -3.22
N PHE A 55 40.51 9.88 -3.02
CA PHE A 55 41.98 9.94 -3.08
C PHE A 55 42.53 10.14 -1.66
N GLY A 56 43.41 9.27 -1.18
CA GLY A 56 44.07 9.43 0.12
C GLY A 56 45.41 10.16 -0.01
N PHE A 57 45.67 11.13 0.86
CA PHE A 57 46.88 11.94 0.87
C PHE A 57 47.67 11.78 2.19
N GLY A 58 48.95 11.44 2.05
CA GLY A 58 49.84 11.21 3.18
C GLY A 58 50.45 12.50 3.73
N GLN A 59 50.58 12.60 5.06
CA GLN A 59 51.55 13.52 5.66
C GLN A 59 52.97 13.08 5.32
N ASN A 60 53.77 14.05 4.90
CA ASN A 60 55.22 14.20 5.10
C ASN A 60 55.60 15.51 4.37
N LEU A 61 56.82 16.04 4.51
CA LEU A 61 57.32 16.98 3.48
C LEU A 61 58.80 16.73 3.22
N SER A 62 59.08 15.67 2.46
CA SER A 62 60.44 15.19 2.20
C SER A 62 60.75 15.05 0.72
N THR A 63 59.81 14.63 -0.15
CA THR A 63 60.06 14.53 -1.61
C THR A 63 60.27 15.89 -2.25
N ALA A 64 59.38 16.86 -2.02
CA ALA A 64 59.55 18.21 -2.59
C ALA A 64 60.72 18.99 -1.94
N ALA A 65 61.13 18.62 -0.73
CA ALA A 65 62.35 19.13 -0.10
C ALA A 65 63.62 18.50 -0.72
N PHE A 66 63.63 17.18 -0.92
CA PHE A 66 64.69 16.44 -1.60
C PHE A 66 64.92 16.96 -3.02
N LEU A 67 63.87 17.09 -3.83
CA LEU A 67 63.93 17.66 -5.18
C LEU A 67 64.42 19.12 -5.20
N ARG A 68 64.27 19.89 -4.10
CA ARG A 68 64.88 21.23 -3.94
C ARG A 68 66.34 21.19 -3.46
N THR A 69 66.78 20.13 -2.76
CA THR A 69 68.21 19.91 -2.50
C THR A 69 68.97 19.49 -3.75
N LEU A 70 68.27 18.95 -4.76
CA LEU A 70 68.82 18.72 -6.10
C LEU A 70 68.90 20.04 -6.89
N ALA A 71 69.78 20.94 -6.45
CA ALA A 71 70.13 22.13 -7.22
C ALA A 71 70.58 21.73 -8.65
N PRO A 72 70.30 22.54 -9.71
CA PRO A 72 70.66 22.20 -11.08
C PRO A 72 72.16 21.86 -11.23
N GLY A 73 72.47 20.57 -11.39
CA GLY A 73 73.84 20.05 -11.43
C GLY A 73 74.27 19.16 -10.24
N GLN A 74 73.44 18.95 -9.21
CA GLN A 74 73.74 18.03 -8.09
C GLN A 74 72.65 17.00 -7.76
N ALA A 75 71.74 16.72 -8.69
CA ALA A 75 71.13 15.40 -8.73
C ALA A 75 72.22 14.32 -8.93
N PRO A 76 72.13 13.14 -8.30
CA PRO A 76 72.67 11.92 -8.91
C PRO A 76 72.03 11.85 -10.29
N SER A 77 72.82 11.98 -11.35
CA SER A 77 72.30 12.45 -12.64
C SER A 77 71.37 11.42 -13.26
N ILE A 78 70.05 11.56 -13.03
CA ILE A 78 69.02 11.03 -13.91
C ILE A 78 69.36 11.62 -15.28
N PRO A 79 69.87 10.81 -16.23
CA PRO A 79 70.57 11.37 -17.35
C PRO A 79 69.52 11.70 -18.41
N TRP A 80 68.72 12.75 -18.21
CA TRP A 80 67.49 13.01 -18.99
C TRP A 80 67.66 12.96 -20.52
N ASN A 81 68.87 13.23 -21.04
CA ASN A 81 69.21 13.04 -22.44
C ASN A 81 69.45 11.58 -22.83
N GLU A 82 70.15 10.78 -21.99
CA GLU A 82 70.30 9.33 -22.18
C GLU A 82 68.99 8.58 -21.87
N LEU A 83 68.16 9.09 -20.96
CA LEU A 83 66.82 8.57 -20.70
C LEU A 83 65.90 8.85 -21.89
N ASN A 84 65.81 10.09 -22.39
CA ASN A 84 65.09 10.37 -23.64
C ASN A 84 65.67 9.56 -24.81
N SER A 85 66.98 9.35 -24.89
CA SER A 85 67.61 8.48 -25.89
C SER A 85 67.15 7.03 -25.72
N SER A 86 67.18 6.48 -24.51
CA SER A 86 66.75 5.10 -24.20
C SER A 86 65.27 4.89 -24.54
N LEU A 87 64.42 5.80 -24.08
CA LEU A 87 62.99 5.81 -24.37
C LEU A 87 62.72 5.98 -25.89
N GLN A 88 63.52 6.77 -26.62
CA GLN A 88 63.46 6.86 -28.08
C GLN A 88 63.96 5.58 -28.79
N THR A 89 64.95 4.86 -28.24
CA THR A 89 65.43 3.58 -28.79
C THR A 89 64.47 2.41 -28.60
N VAL A 90 63.51 2.51 -27.66
CA VAL A 90 62.38 1.56 -27.56
C VAL A 90 61.40 1.74 -28.73
N GLY A 91 61.40 2.90 -29.39
CA GLY A 91 60.51 3.21 -30.50
C GLY A 91 59.07 3.43 -30.08
N ALA A 92 58.15 3.43 -31.06
CA ALA A 92 56.72 3.54 -30.78
C ALA A 92 56.18 2.18 -30.33
N ILE A 93 56.07 1.97 -29.01
CA ILE A 93 55.29 0.86 -28.44
C ILE A 93 53.84 1.01 -28.96
N PRO A 94 53.25 0.03 -29.66
CA PRO A 94 51.92 0.17 -30.23
C PRO A 94 50.84 0.38 -29.15
N SER A 95 49.69 0.92 -29.54
CA SER A 95 48.54 1.06 -28.65
C SER A 95 47.95 -0.30 -28.27
N ARG A 96 47.22 -0.34 -27.15
CA ARG A 96 46.52 -1.55 -26.68
C ARG A 96 45.63 -2.16 -27.77
N ASP A 97 44.90 -1.33 -28.51
CA ASP A 97 43.98 -1.78 -29.56
C ASP A 97 44.73 -2.34 -30.77
N GLU A 98 45.89 -1.79 -31.14
CA GLU A 98 46.76 -2.34 -32.20
C GLU A 98 47.39 -3.68 -31.80
N LEU A 99 47.77 -3.84 -30.52
CA LEU A 99 48.30 -5.08 -29.96
C LEU A 99 47.23 -6.18 -29.93
N GLU A 100 46.03 -5.87 -29.44
CA GLU A 100 44.92 -6.81 -29.39
C GLU A 100 44.37 -7.16 -30.79
N ALA A 101 44.25 -6.19 -31.70
CA ALA A 101 43.81 -6.46 -33.08
C ALA A 101 44.78 -7.39 -33.84
N GLN A 102 46.08 -7.36 -33.50
CA GLN A 102 47.09 -8.23 -34.11
C GLN A 102 47.27 -9.57 -33.37
N ARG A 103 46.79 -9.72 -32.12
CA ARG A 103 46.88 -10.96 -31.34
C ARG A 103 46.34 -12.20 -32.10
N PRO A 104 45.17 -12.19 -32.78
CA PRO A 104 44.67 -13.37 -33.50
C PRO A 104 45.51 -13.74 -34.73
N GLU A 105 46.05 -12.75 -35.46
CA GLU A 105 46.90 -12.99 -36.63
C GLU A 105 48.28 -13.52 -36.23
N LEU A 106 48.84 -13.02 -35.12
CA LEU A 106 50.09 -13.54 -34.58
C LEU A 106 49.94 -14.98 -34.06
N LYS A 107 48.84 -15.34 -33.37
CA LYS A 107 48.61 -16.72 -32.89
C LYS A 107 48.66 -17.77 -34.01
N LYS A 108 48.08 -17.48 -35.18
CA LYS A 108 48.10 -18.37 -36.36
C LYS A 108 49.53 -18.80 -36.72
N LEU A 109 50.52 -17.92 -36.60
CA LEU A 109 51.92 -18.20 -36.92
C LEU A 109 52.55 -19.30 -36.03
N ALA A 110 52.01 -19.57 -34.84
CA ALA A 110 52.45 -20.66 -33.96
C ALA A 110 51.66 -21.98 -34.11
N GLU A 111 50.41 -21.93 -34.59
CA GLU A 111 49.50 -23.09 -34.63
C GLU A 111 49.73 -24.03 -35.84
N TYR A 112 50.40 -23.56 -36.89
CA TYR A 112 50.71 -24.37 -38.09
C TYR A 112 51.66 -25.54 -37.81
N ARG A 113 51.08 -26.72 -37.51
CA ARG A 113 51.79 -28.01 -37.39
C ARG A 113 51.94 -28.79 -38.70
N GLY A 114 51.40 -28.31 -39.82
CA GLY A 114 51.41 -28.99 -41.12
C GLY A 114 52.70 -28.80 -41.94
N LEU A 115 53.34 -29.88 -42.38
CA LEU A 115 54.57 -29.84 -43.18
C LEU A 115 54.35 -29.52 -44.67
N ARG A 116 55.10 -28.53 -45.18
CA ARG A 116 55.66 -28.46 -46.56
C ARG A 116 54.71 -28.74 -47.74
N ARG A 117 53.57 -28.04 -47.86
CA ARG A 117 52.80 -27.86 -49.12
C ARG A 117 51.90 -26.61 -48.98
N LEU A 118 51.95 -25.56 -49.80
CA LEU A 118 52.86 -25.22 -50.92
C LEU A 118 53.28 -23.73 -50.83
N PHE A 119 54.30 -23.37 -51.63
CA PHE A 119 54.74 -22.01 -52.00
C PHE A 119 53.56 -21.02 -52.21
N ARG A 120 53.62 -19.74 -51.84
CA ARG A 120 54.73 -18.85 -51.39
C ARG A 120 54.23 -17.91 -50.27
N SER A 121 55.17 -17.24 -49.60
CA SER A 121 54.94 -16.16 -48.60
C SER A 121 53.84 -16.43 -47.56
N ARG A 122 54.27 -16.85 -46.36
CA ARG A 122 53.67 -16.29 -45.13
C ARG A 122 53.69 -14.75 -45.28
N PRO A 123 52.71 -13.99 -44.77
CA PRO A 123 52.79 -12.53 -44.82
C PRO A 123 54.10 -12.10 -44.16
N GLN A 124 55.02 -11.51 -44.94
CA GLN A 124 56.35 -11.15 -44.44
C GLN A 124 56.18 -10.17 -43.26
N ALA A 125 55.24 -9.23 -43.39
CA ALA A 125 54.72 -8.38 -42.33
C ALA A 125 54.35 -9.11 -41.01
N GLN A 126 53.74 -10.30 -41.01
CA GLN A 126 53.42 -11.01 -39.74
C GLN A 126 54.68 -11.55 -39.04
N ILE A 127 55.70 -11.93 -39.82
CA ILE A 127 57.01 -12.36 -39.29
C ILE A 127 57.81 -11.14 -38.83
N ASP A 128 57.77 -10.04 -39.60
CA ASP A 128 58.45 -8.79 -39.29
C ASP A 128 57.84 -8.14 -38.05
N THR A 129 56.50 -8.10 -37.91
CA THR A 129 55.80 -7.69 -36.68
C THR A 129 56.19 -8.56 -35.50
N TYR A 130 56.20 -9.90 -35.64
CA TYR A 130 56.66 -10.78 -34.56
C TYR A 130 58.11 -10.47 -34.16
N HIS A 131 59.02 -10.28 -35.13
CA HIS A 131 60.41 -9.91 -34.84
C HIS A 131 60.56 -8.51 -34.24
N MET A 132 59.75 -7.54 -34.65
CA MET A 132 59.73 -6.19 -34.11
C MET A 132 59.26 -6.21 -32.65
N TYR A 133 58.15 -6.88 -32.34
CA TYR A 133 57.65 -7.02 -30.98
C TYR A 133 58.61 -7.85 -30.10
N ALA A 134 59.19 -8.93 -30.63
CA ALA A 134 60.16 -9.78 -29.92
C ALA A 134 61.57 -9.17 -29.80
N ALA A 135 61.84 -8.04 -30.45
CA ALA A 135 63.05 -7.25 -30.26
C ALA A 135 62.90 -6.18 -29.15
N ILE A 136 61.67 -5.89 -28.71
CA ILE A 136 61.41 -5.05 -27.54
C ILE A 136 61.56 -5.93 -26.29
N ASP A 137 62.65 -5.74 -25.55
CA ASP A 137 62.85 -6.38 -24.26
C ASP A 137 61.96 -5.72 -23.19
N SER A 138 60.75 -6.24 -23.04
CA SER A 138 59.76 -5.74 -22.08
C SER A 138 60.26 -5.74 -20.64
N ALA A 139 61.10 -6.69 -20.25
CA ALA A 139 61.68 -6.74 -18.90
C ALA A 139 62.68 -5.59 -18.67
N THR A 140 63.55 -5.33 -19.65
CA THR A 140 64.46 -4.17 -19.60
C THR A 140 63.70 -2.84 -19.61
N VAL A 141 62.67 -2.67 -20.45
CA VAL A 141 61.89 -1.43 -20.47
C VAL A 141 61.14 -1.22 -19.15
N HIS A 142 60.52 -2.26 -18.59
CA HIS A 142 59.84 -2.18 -17.29
C HIS A 142 60.83 -1.85 -16.16
N SER A 143 62.05 -2.42 -16.20
CA SER A 143 63.12 -2.09 -15.25
C SER A 143 63.58 -0.63 -15.35
N VAL A 144 63.67 -0.07 -16.56
CA VAL A 144 63.99 1.35 -16.77
C VAL A 144 62.87 2.25 -16.22
N LEU A 145 61.60 1.94 -16.50
CA LEU A 145 60.46 2.70 -16.00
C LEU A 145 60.36 2.66 -14.46
N THR A 146 60.59 1.49 -13.86
CA THR A 146 60.69 1.33 -12.39
C THR A 146 61.82 2.18 -11.82
N GLY A 147 62.97 2.25 -12.51
CA GLY A 147 64.09 3.10 -12.14
C GLY A 147 63.78 4.60 -12.24
N VAL A 148 62.96 5.02 -13.21
CA VAL A 148 62.48 6.41 -13.32
C VAL A 148 61.53 6.74 -12.17
N ASP A 149 60.51 5.91 -11.94
CA ASP A 149 59.56 6.07 -10.83
C ASP A 149 60.31 6.18 -9.48
N ALA A 150 61.27 5.29 -9.23
CA ALA A 150 62.10 5.32 -8.02
C ALA A 150 62.95 6.60 -7.91
N ALA A 151 63.52 7.06 -9.02
CA ALA A 151 64.33 8.28 -9.05
C ALA A 151 63.51 9.58 -8.97
N LEU A 152 62.22 9.55 -9.33
CA LEU A 152 61.27 10.62 -9.03
C LEU A 152 60.93 10.70 -7.53
N GLY A 153 61.18 9.61 -6.78
CA GLY A 153 61.09 9.54 -5.32
C GLY A 153 60.04 8.56 -4.78
N SER A 154 59.47 7.70 -5.62
CA SER A 154 58.62 6.60 -5.14
C SER A 154 59.46 5.45 -4.59
N THR A 155 58.87 4.61 -3.76
CA THR A 155 59.43 3.28 -3.49
C THR A 155 59.23 2.35 -4.71
N ASP A 156 59.93 1.22 -4.69
CA ASP A 156 59.68 0.01 -5.51
C ASP A 156 58.25 -0.59 -5.33
N ARG A 157 57.39 0.08 -4.55
CA ARG A 157 55.96 -0.22 -4.36
C ARG A 157 55.05 1.01 -4.55
N GLY A 158 55.55 2.08 -5.17
CA GLY A 158 54.75 3.22 -5.60
C GLY A 158 54.34 4.24 -4.51
N GLN A 159 54.98 4.24 -3.34
CA GLN A 159 54.65 5.15 -2.24
C GLN A 159 55.65 6.32 -2.11
N PHE A 160 55.17 7.50 -1.72
CA PHE A 160 55.92 8.75 -1.59
C PHE A 160 55.85 9.33 -0.18
N LEU A 161 56.90 10.06 0.22
CA LEU A 161 56.95 10.83 1.46
C LEU A 161 56.87 12.35 1.15
N GLY A 162 55.66 12.85 0.84
CA GLY A 162 55.18 14.19 1.25
C GLY A 162 55.63 15.49 0.52
N ILE A 163 54.82 16.54 0.28
CA ILE A 163 53.39 16.90 0.58
C ILE A 163 53.00 17.47 1.99
N ASP A 164 53.31 18.76 2.30
CA ASP A 164 52.50 19.53 3.28
C ASP A 164 51.14 19.83 2.64
N LEU A 165 50.09 19.29 3.23
CA LEU A 165 48.75 19.34 2.67
C LEU A 165 48.05 20.68 2.88
N ALA A 166 48.39 21.45 3.92
CA ALA A 166 47.73 22.71 4.23
C ALA A 166 48.01 23.77 3.15
N THR A 167 49.24 23.84 2.63
CA THR A 167 49.59 24.76 1.54
C THR A 167 49.25 24.22 0.15
N MET A 168 49.19 22.90 -0.05
CA MET A 168 48.90 22.31 -1.37
C MET A 168 47.42 22.06 -1.66
N ARG A 169 46.53 22.01 -0.65
CA ARG A 169 45.08 21.71 -0.80
C ARG A 169 44.41 22.40 -2.01
N PRO A 170 44.56 23.72 -2.25
CA PRO A 170 43.89 24.39 -3.37
C PRO A 170 44.38 23.95 -4.76
N ALA A 171 45.67 23.63 -4.90
CA ALA A 171 46.24 23.14 -6.15
C ALA A 171 45.79 21.69 -6.40
N ILE A 172 45.78 20.85 -5.36
CA ILE A 172 45.29 19.47 -5.47
C ILE A 172 43.80 19.45 -5.81
N THR A 173 42.97 20.31 -5.20
CA THR A 173 41.57 20.53 -5.59
C THR A 173 41.48 20.87 -7.09
N SER A 174 42.17 21.91 -7.55
CA SER A 174 42.02 22.38 -8.94
C SER A 174 42.47 21.34 -9.97
N GLU A 175 43.52 20.56 -9.71
CA GLU A 175 43.91 19.46 -10.60
C GLU A 175 42.92 18.30 -10.56
N LEU A 176 42.42 17.90 -9.38
CA LEU A 176 41.39 16.86 -9.29
C LEU A 176 40.08 17.27 -9.96
N GLU A 177 39.65 18.53 -9.83
CA GLU A 177 38.48 19.09 -10.52
C GLU A 177 38.64 19.02 -12.05
N LYS A 178 39.81 19.41 -12.60
CA LYS A 178 40.11 19.28 -14.04
C LYS A 178 40.11 17.82 -14.52
N LEU A 179 40.66 16.90 -13.71
CA LEU A 179 40.84 15.48 -14.05
C LEU A 179 39.58 14.63 -13.90
N THR A 180 38.57 15.12 -13.18
CA THR A 180 37.32 14.40 -12.91
C THR A 180 36.08 15.10 -13.46
N GLY A 181 36.14 16.41 -13.69
CA GLY A 181 34.98 17.26 -14.00
C GLY A 181 34.05 17.45 -12.80
N TRP A 182 34.51 17.18 -11.58
CA TRP A 182 33.71 17.02 -10.36
C TRP A 182 34.22 17.89 -9.21
N GLU A 183 33.33 18.27 -8.30
CA GLU A 183 33.69 19.04 -7.10
C GLU A 183 34.48 18.17 -6.12
N VAL A 184 35.49 18.75 -5.46
CA VAL A 184 36.45 18.03 -4.61
C VAL A 184 36.30 18.47 -3.15
N HIS A 185 35.64 17.64 -2.35
CA HIS A 185 35.51 17.86 -0.91
C HIS A 185 36.64 17.18 -0.14
N TRP A 186 37.10 17.80 0.94
CA TRP A 186 38.20 17.28 1.75
C TRP A 186 37.72 16.79 3.11
N HIS A 187 38.18 15.61 3.48
CA HIS A 187 37.73 14.84 4.64
C HIS A 187 38.88 14.34 5.50
N GLN A 188 38.63 14.20 6.81
CA GLN A 188 39.62 13.62 7.74
C GLN A 188 39.46 12.09 7.83
N PRO A 189 40.51 11.32 8.22
CA PRO A 189 40.43 9.86 8.32
C PRO A 189 39.32 9.37 9.24
N GLU A 190 39.01 10.11 10.30
CA GLU A 190 37.91 9.84 11.22
C GLU A 190 36.55 9.88 10.53
N GLU A 191 36.35 10.78 9.55
CA GLU A 191 35.10 10.85 8.77
C GLU A 191 34.96 9.64 7.82
N ILE A 192 36.07 9.09 7.33
CA ILE A 192 36.09 7.87 6.52
C ILE A 192 35.80 6.63 7.39
N ASP A 193 36.30 6.57 8.62
CA ASP A 193 35.99 5.45 9.52
C ASP A 193 34.53 5.51 10.03
N VAL A 194 34.04 6.70 10.39
CA VAL A 194 32.61 6.92 10.70
C VAL A 194 31.72 6.47 9.53
N HIS A 195 32.11 6.79 8.29
CA HIS A 195 31.40 6.34 7.10
C HIS A 195 31.46 4.82 6.91
N ARG A 196 32.61 4.17 7.17
CA ARG A 196 32.73 2.70 7.17
C ARG A 196 31.83 2.05 8.22
N GLN A 197 31.86 2.54 9.46
CA GLN A 197 31.02 2.04 10.55
C GLN A 197 29.53 2.16 10.19
N ALA A 198 29.15 3.25 9.50
CA ALA A 198 27.80 3.46 9.01
C ALA A 198 27.39 2.50 7.90
N LEU A 199 28.26 2.26 6.90
CA LEU A 199 28.01 1.25 5.86
C LEU A 199 27.87 -0.17 6.46
N ALA A 200 28.71 -0.53 7.42
CA ALA A 200 28.62 -1.81 8.11
C ALA A 200 27.28 -1.96 8.85
N ARG A 201 26.87 -0.94 9.63
CA ARG A 201 25.57 -0.93 10.30
C ARG A 201 24.38 -0.94 9.35
N LEU A 202 24.47 -0.30 8.18
CA LEU A 202 23.40 -0.37 7.18
C LEU A 202 23.20 -1.81 6.68
N ALA A 203 24.27 -2.57 6.48
CA ALA A 203 24.17 -4.00 6.16
C ALA A 203 23.58 -4.83 7.34
N GLU A 204 23.96 -4.52 8.59
CA GLU A 204 23.35 -5.13 9.78
C GLU A 204 21.85 -4.83 9.90
N VAL A 205 21.39 -3.63 9.50
CA VAL A 205 19.97 -3.26 9.47
C VAL A 205 19.18 -4.12 8.50
N GLU A 206 19.70 -4.35 7.29
CA GLU A 206 19.01 -5.18 6.30
C GLU A 206 18.98 -6.66 6.68
N ALA A 207 20.07 -7.17 7.26
CA ALA A 207 20.11 -8.50 7.85
C ALA A 207 19.11 -8.64 9.03
N THR A 208 19.00 -7.61 9.87
CA THR A 208 18.06 -7.56 11.01
C THR A 208 16.61 -7.55 10.55
N GLU A 209 16.24 -6.69 9.59
CA GLU A 209 14.87 -6.64 9.07
C GLU A 209 14.47 -7.97 8.44
N LYS A 210 15.37 -8.60 7.67
CA LYS A 210 15.15 -9.92 7.07
C LYS A 210 15.00 -11.03 8.12
N SER A 211 15.76 -10.96 9.21
CA SER A 211 15.62 -11.90 10.34
C SER A 211 14.30 -11.74 11.07
N LEU A 212 13.84 -10.50 11.30
CA LEU A 212 12.56 -10.20 11.95
C LEU A 212 11.39 -10.64 11.05
N LEU A 213 11.44 -10.36 9.75
CA LEU A 213 10.46 -10.81 8.76
C LEU A 213 10.27 -12.34 8.80
N ALA A 214 11.37 -13.10 8.75
CA ALA A 214 11.32 -14.56 8.81
C ALA A 214 10.79 -15.09 10.17
N GLU A 215 11.04 -14.38 11.28
CA GLU A 215 10.46 -14.70 12.59
C GLU A 215 8.93 -14.50 12.57
N VAL A 216 8.43 -13.39 12.01
CA VAL A 216 6.98 -13.13 11.87
C VAL A 216 6.30 -14.17 11.00
N GLU A 217 6.85 -14.47 9.80
CA GLU A 217 6.30 -15.52 8.92
C GLU A 217 6.22 -16.90 9.60
N SER A 218 7.16 -17.19 10.51
CA SER A 218 7.17 -18.45 11.28
C SER A 218 6.06 -18.46 12.33
N GLN A 219 5.88 -17.35 13.07
CA GLN A 219 4.81 -17.24 14.06
C GLN A 219 3.42 -17.14 13.41
N GLN A 220 3.29 -16.55 12.22
CA GLN A 220 2.04 -16.48 11.47
C GLN A 220 1.54 -17.89 11.09
N ARG A 221 2.44 -18.75 10.57
CA ARG A 221 2.14 -20.16 10.26
C ARG A 221 1.77 -20.97 11.52
N SER A 222 2.47 -20.71 12.62
CA SER A 222 2.15 -21.27 13.95
C SER A 222 0.75 -20.87 14.43
N LEU A 223 0.35 -19.61 14.23
CA LEU A 223 -0.99 -19.11 14.56
C LEU A 223 -2.07 -19.73 13.66
N LYS A 224 -1.91 -19.71 12.33
CA LYS A 224 -2.83 -20.37 11.37
C LYS A 224 -3.10 -21.82 11.77
N THR A 225 -2.04 -22.58 12.07
CA THR A 225 -2.15 -23.99 12.45
C THR A 225 -2.94 -24.17 13.75
N LYS A 226 -2.70 -23.36 14.78
CA LYS A 226 -3.45 -23.42 16.05
C LYS A 226 -4.94 -23.09 15.89
N LEU A 227 -5.27 -22.10 15.04
CA LEU A 227 -6.65 -21.69 14.80
C LEU A 227 -7.41 -22.80 14.05
N ALA A 228 -6.84 -23.32 12.96
CA ALA A 228 -7.39 -24.45 12.23
C ALA A 228 -7.52 -25.70 13.13
N ASP A 229 -6.51 -26.02 13.95
CA ASP A 229 -6.57 -27.15 14.90
C ASP A 229 -7.59 -26.95 16.04
N ALA A 230 -8.00 -25.71 16.34
CA ALA A 230 -9.07 -25.42 17.31
C ALA A 230 -10.46 -25.54 16.69
N GLU A 231 -10.59 -25.21 15.41
CA GLU A 231 -11.82 -25.30 14.63
C GLU A 231 -12.10 -26.74 14.15
N LEU A 232 -11.07 -27.48 13.69
CA LEU A 232 -11.12 -28.92 13.35
C LEU A 232 -11.58 -29.84 14.51
N ARG A 233 -11.54 -29.34 15.76
CA ARG A 233 -12.08 -30.05 16.95
C ARG A 233 -13.59 -29.85 17.13
N GLN A 234 -14.15 -28.83 16.48
CA GLN A 234 -15.56 -28.43 16.58
C GLN A 234 -16.34 -28.81 15.32
N THR A 235 -15.69 -28.92 14.16
CA THR A 235 -16.28 -29.42 12.91
C THR A 235 -16.78 -30.87 13.06
N ASP A 236 -18.05 -31.12 12.69
CA ASP A 236 -18.61 -32.48 12.65
C ASP A 236 -17.91 -33.33 11.57
N ILE A 237 -17.53 -34.55 11.93
CA ILE A 237 -16.92 -35.53 11.03
C ILE A 237 -17.78 -35.88 9.81
N GLN A 238 -19.10 -35.63 9.81
CA GLN A 238 -19.99 -35.87 8.65
C GLN A 238 -19.49 -35.18 7.37
N ILE A 239 -18.70 -34.10 7.48
CA ILE A 239 -18.09 -33.42 6.32
C ILE A 239 -17.22 -34.36 5.47
N LEU A 240 -16.65 -35.42 6.06
CA LEU A 240 -15.84 -36.41 5.35
C LEU A 240 -16.64 -37.26 4.36
N ASP A 241 -17.95 -37.42 4.57
CA ASP A 241 -18.85 -38.13 3.64
C ASP A 241 -19.04 -37.30 2.35
N GLN A 242 -19.29 -35.99 2.52
CA GLN A 242 -19.45 -35.03 1.42
C GLN A 242 -18.17 -34.94 0.56
N LEU A 243 -17.00 -35.00 1.19
CA LEU A 243 -15.69 -35.00 0.53
C LEU A 243 -15.34 -36.34 -0.14
N THR A 244 -16.16 -37.39 0.03
CA THR A 244 -15.93 -38.73 -0.53
C THR A 244 -17.09 -39.18 -1.46
N PRO A 245 -17.47 -38.39 -2.49
CA PRO A 245 -18.74 -38.56 -3.24
C PRO A 245 -18.87 -39.84 -4.08
N SER A 246 -17.84 -40.70 -4.10
CA SER A 246 -17.86 -42.02 -4.76
C SER A 246 -18.07 -43.20 -3.80
N THR A 247 -18.10 -42.99 -2.48
CA THR A 247 -18.39 -44.03 -1.49
C THR A 247 -18.89 -43.41 -0.21
N SER A 248 -20.16 -43.60 0.15
CA SER A 248 -20.66 -43.12 1.44
C SER A 248 -19.93 -43.84 2.60
N LEU A 249 -19.35 -43.04 3.48
CA LEU A 249 -18.58 -43.46 4.64
C LEU A 249 -19.51 -43.74 5.82
N ARG A 250 -19.40 -44.93 6.40
CA ARG A 250 -20.09 -45.27 7.65
C ARG A 250 -19.41 -44.62 8.84
N LEU A 251 -19.64 -43.32 9.01
CA LEU A 251 -19.03 -42.49 10.07
C LEU A 251 -19.72 -42.62 11.44
N GLY A 252 -20.92 -43.20 11.50
CA GLY A 252 -21.67 -43.42 12.75
C GLY A 252 -20.84 -44.00 13.92
N PRO A 253 -20.09 -45.10 13.72
CA PRO A 253 -19.24 -45.69 14.76
C PRO A 253 -18.00 -44.86 15.16
N LEU A 254 -17.78 -43.69 14.54
CA LEU A 254 -16.66 -42.78 14.80
C LEU A 254 -17.13 -41.43 15.39
N GLN A 255 -18.43 -41.21 15.61
CA GLN A 255 -19.01 -39.91 16.02
C GLN A 255 -18.50 -39.35 17.36
N HIS A 256 -17.80 -40.15 18.16
CA HIS A 256 -17.14 -39.73 19.40
C HIS A 256 -15.67 -39.28 19.21
N LEU A 257 -15.17 -39.27 17.98
CA LEU A 257 -13.85 -38.76 17.59
C LEU A 257 -14.00 -37.43 16.84
N ASN A 258 -13.02 -36.54 16.99
CA ASN A 258 -12.93 -35.32 16.17
C ASN A 258 -12.03 -35.56 14.92
N LEU A 259 -11.97 -34.57 14.02
CA LEU A 259 -11.21 -34.70 12.77
C LEU A 259 -9.70 -34.88 12.99
N LEU A 260 -9.10 -34.31 14.04
CA LEU A 260 -7.68 -34.51 14.37
C LEU A 260 -7.40 -35.91 14.88
N ASP A 261 -8.33 -36.52 15.63
CA ASP A 261 -8.19 -37.92 16.08
C ASP A 261 -8.17 -38.86 14.87
N ILE A 262 -9.05 -38.61 13.88
CA ILE A 262 -9.13 -39.36 12.62
C ILE A 262 -7.91 -39.08 11.72
N GLU A 263 -7.38 -37.86 11.74
CA GLU A 263 -6.12 -37.50 11.07
C GLU A 263 -4.92 -38.27 11.67
N ALA A 264 -4.81 -38.30 12.99
CA ALA A 264 -3.69 -38.94 13.69
C ALA A 264 -3.77 -40.48 13.67
N ALA A 265 -4.96 -41.07 13.56
CA ALA A 265 -5.19 -42.51 13.64
C ALA A 265 -4.45 -43.33 12.58
N THR A 266 -4.06 -44.56 12.94
CA THR A 266 -3.75 -45.59 11.95
C THR A 266 -5.01 -46.36 11.56
N VAL A 267 -4.93 -47.08 10.43
CA VAL A 267 -6.00 -47.98 9.97
C VAL A 267 -6.37 -49.01 11.05
N SER A 268 -5.40 -49.47 11.85
CA SER A 268 -5.63 -50.42 12.95
C SER A 268 -6.45 -49.80 14.09
N ASP A 269 -6.32 -48.50 14.35
CA ASP A 269 -7.02 -47.84 15.45
C ASP A 269 -8.49 -47.62 15.12
N LEU A 270 -8.81 -47.23 13.88
CA LEU A 270 -10.20 -47.07 13.43
C LEU A 270 -10.93 -48.40 13.22
N THR A 271 -10.24 -49.47 12.80
CA THR A 271 -10.84 -50.82 12.64
C THR A 271 -11.15 -51.53 13.96
N ARG A 272 -10.90 -50.90 15.12
CA ARG A 272 -11.39 -51.39 16.43
C ARG A 272 -12.84 -51.00 16.73
N TYR A 273 -13.41 -50.05 15.99
CA TYR A 273 -14.80 -49.65 16.14
C TYR A 273 -15.71 -50.56 15.30
N ASP A 274 -16.72 -51.14 15.94
CA ASP A 274 -17.59 -52.11 15.28
C ASP A 274 -18.35 -51.46 14.11
N GLY A 275 -18.41 -52.18 12.98
CA GLY A 275 -18.92 -51.66 11.71
C GLY A 275 -17.93 -50.86 10.84
N VAL A 276 -16.71 -50.56 11.31
CA VAL A 276 -15.70 -49.83 10.50
C VAL A 276 -14.76 -50.80 9.76
N GLY A 277 -14.97 -50.93 8.45
CA GLY A 277 -14.10 -51.74 7.58
C GLY A 277 -12.77 -51.07 7.24
N GLU A 278 -11.76 -51.86 6.88
CA GLU A 278 -10.40 -51.37 6.57
C GLU A 278 -10.38 -50.32 5.44
N GLN A 279 -11.22 -50.49 4.42
CA GLN A 279 -11.39 -49.52 3.34
C GLN A 279 -11.96 -48.19 3.85
N THR A 280 -13.01 -48.24 4.68
CA THR A 280 -13.64 -47.05 5.30
C THR A 280 -12.65 -46.31 6.18
N ALA A 281 -11.87 -47.02 7.00
CA ALA A 281 -10.80 -46.44 7.81
C ALA A 281 -9.74 -45.72 6.96
N ARG A 282 -9.26 -46.35 5.87
CA ARG A 282 -8.30 -45.72 4.93
C ARG A 282 -8.89 -44.48 4.25
N GLN A 283 -10.17 -44.52 3.84
CA GLN A 283 -10.84 -43.38 3.21
C GLN A 283 -11.04 -42.22 4.20
N ALA A 284 -11.51 -42.49 5.43
CA ALA A 284 -11.70 -41.47 6.46
C ALA A 284 -10.38 -40.76 6.84
N ILE A 285 -9.29 -41.51 7.07
CA ILE A 285 -7.96 -40.94 7.35
C ILE A 285 -7.47 -40.08 6.18
N ALA A 286 -7.69 -40.51 4.93
CA ALA A 286 -7.27 -39.76 3.74
C ALA A 286 -8.10 -38.48 3.52
N ALA A 287 -9.41 -38.52 3.80
CA ALA A 287 -10.29 -37.36 3.73
C ALA A 287 -9.95 -36.34 4.84
N ALA A 288 -9.80 -36.80 6.09
CA ALA A 288 -9.42 -35.95 7.22
C ALA A 288 -8.07 -35.26 6.99
N LYS A 289 -7.06 -35.99 6.49
CA LYS A 289 -5.74 -35.41 6.15
C LYS A 289 -5.79 -34.38 5.03
N ARG A 290 -6.71 -34.54 4.07
CA ARG A 290 -6.88 -33.55 3.00
C ARG A 290 -7.55 -32.29 3.55
N TYR A 291 -8.70 -32.46 4.20
CA TYR A 291 -9.47 -31.34 4.76
C TYR A 291 -8.66 -30.54 5.79
N ALA A 292 -7.97 -31.22 6.72
CA ALA A 292 -7.11 -30.56 7.69
C ALA A 292 -5.86 -29.89 7.06
N ALA A 293 -5.40 -30.32 5.88
CA ALA A 293 -4.31 -29.65 5.17
C ALA A 293 -4.79 -28.42 4.37
N GLU A 294 -5.95 -28.52 3.71
CA GLU A 294 -6.61 -27.42 3.01
C GLU A 294 -7.00 -26.32 4.00
N MET A 295 -7.69 -26.68 5.08
CA MET A 295 -8.11 -25.77 6.16
C MET A 295 -6.93 -25.06 6.83
N ARG A 296 -5.83 -25.77 7.17
CA ARG A 296 -4.61 -25.14 7.73
C ARG A 296 -3.88 -24.20 6.76
N ALA A 297 -4.05 -24.37 5.45
CA ALA A 297 -3.47 -23.47 4.45
C ALA A 297 -4.31 -22.19 4.34
N ASP A 298 -5.63 -22.36 4.20
CA ASP A 298 -6.58 -21.28 3.95
C ASP A 298 -6.92 -20.46 5.21
N GLN A 299 -6.73 -21.01 6.42
CA GLN A 299 -7.03 -20.33 7.69
C GLN A 299 -6.44 -18.90 7.75
N PRO A 300 -7.22 -17.86 8.05
CA PRO A 300 -6.67 -16.52 8.26
C PRO A 300 -5.86 -16.45 9.57
N ALA A 301 -4.81 -15.61 9.59
CA ALA A 301 -3.94 -15.42 10.75
C ALA A 301 -4.51 -14.38 11.74
N VAL A 302 -5.74 -14.60 12.21
CA VAL A 302 -6.50 -13.63 13.02
C VAL A 302 -5.85 -13.41 14.39
N ILE A 303 -5.57 -12.15 14.72
CA ILE A 303 -5.13 -11.75 16.07
C ILE A 303 -6.36 -11.54 16.95
N ASP A 304 -6.75 -12.57 17.70
CA ASP A 304 -7.71 -12.37 18.78
C ASP A 304 -7.06 -11.63 19.97
N TYR A 305 -7.74 -10.60 20.46
CA TYR A 305 -7.39 -9.80 21.63
C TYR A 305 -8.12 -10.27 22.91
N ARG A 306 -9.21 -11.04 22.77
CA ARG A 306 -9.99 -11.62 23.86
C ARG A 306 -9.27 -12.87 24.41
N ASP A 307 -8.94 -13.85 23.57
CA ASP A 307 -7.89 -14.85 23.86
C ASP A 307 -6.55 -14.44 23.23
N LYS A 308 -5.72 -13.79 24.05
CA LYS A 308 -4.35 -13.41 23.70
C LYS A 308 -3.40 -14.61 23.58
N GLY A 309 -3.74 -15.77 24.12
CA GLY A 309 -2.86 -16.94 24.26
C GLY A 309 -2.27 -17.44 22.94
N PRO A 310 -3.09 -17.83 21.94
CA PRO A 310 -2.62 -18.28 20.63
C PRO A 310 -1.80 -17.21 19.91
N SER A 311 -2.28 -15.96 19.95
CA SER A 311 -1.82 -14.81 19.16
C SER A 311 -0.50 -14.18 19.67
N THR A 312 -0.19 -14.28 20.97
CA THR A 312 0.89 -13.51 21.63
C THR A 312 2.26 -13.62 20.93
N ALA A 313 2.63 -14.81 20.44
CA ALA A 313 3.94 -15.00 19.80
C ALA A 313 4.04 -14.28 18.45
N TYR A 314 2.95 -14.29 17.66
CA TYR A 314 2.85 -13.56 16.39
C TYR A 314 2.84 -12.05 16.63
N VAL A 315 2.02 -11.59 17.58
CA VAL A 315 1.95 -10.18 17.99
C VAL A 315 3.31 -9.64 18.47
N ARG A 316 4.09 -10.41 19.24
CA ARG A 316 5.45 -9.97 19.65
C ARG A 316 6.39 -9.82 18.46
N ALA A 317 6.54 -10.85 17.63
CA ALA A 317 7.44 -10.78 16.48
C ALA A 317 7.09 -9.61 15.54
N LEU A 318 5.78 -9.38 15.36
CA LEU A 318 5.26 -8.32 14.52
C LEU A 318 5.47 -6.92 15.12
N ALA A 319 5.29 -6.76 16.44
CA ALA A 319 5.63 -5.53 17.14
C ALA A 319 7.11 -5.16 16.98
N GLU A 320 8.02 -6.14 17.11
CA GLU A 320 9.46 -5.93 16.92
C GLU A 320 9.80 -5.50 15.48
N LEU A 321 9.19 -6.13 14.48
CA LEU A 321 9.39 -5.77 13.07
C LEU A 321 8.83 -4.37 12.72
N LEU A 322 7.63 -4.03 13.21
CA LEU A 322 7.02 -2.72 12.98
C LEU A 322 7.82 -1.59 13.63
N GLN A 323 8.25 -1.78 14.89
CA GLN A 323 9.09 -0.83 15.60
C GLN A 323 10.46 -0.65 14.92
N PHE A 324 11.08 -1.72 14.45
CA PHE A 324 12.35 -1.64 13.72
C PHE A 324 12.20 -0.89 12.38
N ARG A 325 11.10 -1.15 11.65
CA ARG A 325 10.76 -0.43 10.40
C ARG A 325 10.42 1.04 10.62
N GLU A 326 9.87 1.39 11.77
CA GLU A 326 9.67 2.79 12.19
C GLU A 326 11.00 3.48 12.44
N GLN A 327 11.87 2.91 13.27
CA GLN A 327 13.21 3.46 13.53
C GLN A 327 14.04 3.60 12.24
N ARG A 328 13.95 2.65 11.30
CA ARG A 328 14.57 2.74 9.96
C ARG A 328 14.04 3.91 9.13
N ARG A 329 12.76 4.27 9.27
CA ARG A 329 12.15 5.45 8.62
C ARG A 329 12.56 6.76 9.31
N GLU A 330 12.54 6.80 10.64
CA GLU A 330 12.94 7.97 11.44
C GLU A 330 14.41 8.36 11.25
N ALA A 331 15.29 7.38 10.99
CA ALA A 331 16.69 7.63 10.65
C ALA A 331 16.88 8.58 9.45
N ASN A 332 15.92 8.59 8.51
CA ASN A 332 15.82 9.51 7.37
C ASN A 332 17.13 9.68 6.57
N LEU A 333 17.78 8.55 6.28
CA LEU A 333 19.07 8.49 5.59
C LEU A 333 18.88 8.59 4.08
N ALA A 334 18.88 9.83 3.57
CA ALA A 334 18.64 10.15 2.17
C ALA A 334 19.92 10.44 1.38
N GLY A 335 19.93 9.98 0.12
CA GLY A 335 20.98 10.20 -0.87
C GLY A 335 21.81 8.94 -1.17
N PRO A 336 22.49 8.89 -2.33
CA PRO A 336 23.46 7.83 -2.61
C PRO A 336 24.67 7.97 -1.67
N PHE A 337 25.13 6.85 -1.11
CA PHE A 337 26.30 6.80 -0.24
C PHE A 337 27.52 6.29 -1.00
N LEU A 338 28.71 6.78 -0.63
CA LEU A 338 29.96 6.39 -1.28
C LEU A 338 30.28 4.93 -0.94
N ALA A 339 30.33 4.05 -1.95
CA ALA A 339 30.96 2.75 -1.79
C ALA A 339 32.47 2.94 -1.58
N LEU A 340 33.01 2.44 -0.46
CA LEU A 340 34.45 2.45 -0.21
C LEU A 340 35.11 1.31 -1.02
N PRO A 341 36.12 1.59 -1.86
CA PRO A 341 36.92 0.56 -2.52
C PRO A 341 37.59 -0.39 -1.51
N GLU A 342 37.74 -1.66 -1.89
CA GLU A 342 38.50 -2.64 -1.11
C GLU A 342 39.93 -2.15 -0.86
N GLY A 343 40.41 -2.31 0.37
CA GLY A 343 41.75 -1.87 0.78
C GLY A 343 41.86 -0.41 1.24
N ILE A 344 40.82 0.43 1.12
CA ILE A 344 40.82 1.72 1.83
C ILE A 344 40.52 1.47 3.31
N ASP A 345 41.59 1.32 4.10
CA ASP A 345 41.53 1.39 5.55
C ASP A 345 41.77 2.83 6.04
N ALA A 346 41.05 3.25 7.09
CA ALA A 346 41.14 4.59 7.68
C ALA A 346 42.29 4.66 8.69
N SER A 347 42.77 3.50 9.16
CA SER A 347 44.02 3.35 9.91
C SER A 347 45.25 3.14 9.01
N ALA A 348 45.17 3.43 7.71
CA ALA A 348 46.31 3.36 6.79
C ALA A 348 47.41 4.35 7.23
N GLN A 349 48.46 3.81 7.85
CA GLN A 349 49.49 4.59 8.54
C GLN A 349 50.14 5.64 7.62
N GLY A 350 49.89 6.91 7.91
CA GLY A 350 50.49 8.07 7.23
C GLY A 350 49.50 8.97 6.51
N VAL A 351 48.24 8.56 6.29
CA VAL A 351 47.19 9.43 5.69
C VAL A 351 46.68 10.46 6.72
N SER A 352 46.54 11.73 6.33
CA SER A 352 45.83 12.76 7.14
C SER A 352 44.62 13.38 6.46
N ASP A 353 44.49 13.21 5.16
CA ASP A 353 43.42 13.84 4.40
C ASP A 353 42.98 12.89 3.28
N TYR A 354 41.68 12.83 3.06
CA TYR A 354 41.11 12.26 1.84
C TYR A 354 40.44 13.38 1.04
N ALA A 355 40.58 13.36 -0.28
CA ALA A 355 39.79 14.20 -1.17
C ALA A 355 38.78 13.33 -1.93
N LEU A 356 37.50 13.66 -1.81
CA LEU A 356 36.39 13.01 -2.51
C LEU A 356 35.96 13.87 -3.69
N ALA A 357 36.33 13.45 -4.90
CA ALA A 357 35.83 14.04 -6.14
C ALA A 357 34.49 13.39 -6.51
N ARG A 358 33.41 14.19 -6.57
CA ARG A 358 32.05 13.73 -6.91
C ARG A 358 31.25 14.84 -7.63
N PRO A 359 30.29 14.51 -8.52
CA PRO A 359 29.33 15.51 -8.98
C PRO A 359 28.48 16.02 -7.80
N ALA A 360 27.82 17.18 -7.94
CA ALA A 360 27.03 17.80 -6.87
C ALA A 360 25.99 16.84 -6.24
N ASP A 361 25.21 16.16 -7.08
CA ASP A 361 24.23 15.12 -6.69
C ASP A 361 24.87 13.73 -6.49
N GLY A 362 26.21 13.64 -6.49
CA GLY A 362 26.98 12.41 -6.41
C GLY A 362 27.09 11.82 -5.00
N PRO A 363 27.51 10.55 -4.88
CA PRO A 363 27.50 9.82 -3.62
C PRO A 363 28.42 10.45 -2.57
N ARG A 364 27.93 10.49 -1.32
CA ARG A 364 28.56 11.19 -0.19
C ARG A 364 28.95 10.26 0.96
N LEU A 365 29.73 10.79 1.89
CA LEU A 365 29.95 10.17 3.20
C LEU A 365 28.70 10.29 4.10
N ILE A 366 28.55 9.35 5.01
CA ILE A 366 27.60 9.37 6.13
C ILE A 366 28.27 10.04 7.32
N THR A 367 27.62 11.03 7.91
CA THR A 367 28.19 11.82 9.02
C THR A 367 28.04 11.12 10.38
N GLN A 368 28.80 11.55 11.38
CA GLN A 368 28.71 11.01 12.75
C GLN A 368 27.30 11.15 13.36
N ALA A 369 26.57 12.22 13.01
CA ALA A 369 25.21 12.46 13.45
C ALA A 369 24.15 11.62 12.71
N GLU A 370 24.52 11.01 11.58
CA GLU A 370 23.71 10.04 10.84
C GLU A 370 24.03 8.62 11.29
N LEU A 371 25.30 8.29 11.55
CA LEU A 371 25.73 7.02 12.16
C LEU A 371 25.00 6.74 13.48
N THR A 372 24.80 7.76 14.32
CA THR A 372 24.03 7.62 15.58
C THR A 372 22.53 7.46 15.39
N ARG A 373 22.00 7.68 14.18
CA ARG A 373 20.58 7.46 13.82
C ARG A 373 20.33 6.11 13.15
N ILE A 374 21.36 5.41 12.66
CA ILE A 374 21.17 4.07 12.11
C ILE A 374 20.70 3.14 13.24
N PRO A 375 19.52 2.51 13.13
CA PRO A 375 18.99 1.65 14.17
C PRO A 375 19.84 0.40 14.36
N ALA A 376 19.81 -0.14 15.58
CA ALA A 376 20.33 -1.47 15.89
C ALA A 376 19.16 -2.37 16.35
N ARG A 377 19.31 -3.71 16.32
CA ARG A 377 18.27 -4.59 16.87
C ARG A 377 18.08 -4.28 18.36
N GLY A 378 16.88 -3.83 18.72
CA GLY A 378 16.52 -3.55 20.12
C GLY A 378 16.43 -4.82 20.97
N THR A 379 16.20 -4.63 22.27
CA THR A 379 15.80 -5.74 23.16
C THR A 379 14.44 -6.29 22.73
N PRO A 380 14.26 -7.62 22.63
CA PRO A 380 12.96 -8.24 22.36
C PRO A 380 11.86 -7.74 23.30
N LEU A 381 10.65 -7.58 22.78
CA LEU A 381 9.54 -6.98 23.54
C LEU A 381 8.94 -7.98 24.52
N SER A 382 8.50 -7.51 25.69
CA SER A 382 7.64 -8.35 26.54
C SER A 382 6.29 -8.59 25.85
N ALA A 383 5.60 -9.67 26.20
CA ALA A 383 4.25 -9.94 25.68
C ALA A 383 3.29 -8.77 25.98
N GLU A 384 3.40 -8.18 27.18
CA GLU A 384 2.61 -7.01 27.59
C GLU A 384 2.93 -5.77 26.74
N GLN A 385 4.22 -5.48 26.50
CA GLN A 385 4.64 -4.36 25.63
C GLN A 385 4.14 -4.53 24.19
N ALA A 386 4.23 -5.75 23.64
CA ALA A 386 3.72 -6.07 22.31
C ALA A 386 2.20 -5.93 22.22
N TRP A 387 1.45 -6.37 23.25
CA TRP A 387 0.00 -6.20 23.32
C TRP A 387 -0.44 -4.74 23.53
N ASN A 388 0.35 -3.94 24.24
CA ASN A 388 0.09 -2.51 24.40
C ASN A 388 0.39 -1.74 23.09
N LEU A 389 1.45 -2.12 22.36
CA LEU A 389 1.70 -1.63 21.01
C LEU A 389 0.57 -2.02 20.05
N TYR A 390 0.10 -3.28 20.09
CA TYR A 390 -1.07 -3.72 19.34
C TYR A 390 -2.33 -2.92 19.70
N ALA A 391 -2.62 -2.69 20.98
CA ALA A 391 -3.81 -1.94 21.40
C ALA A 391 -3.83 -0.49 20.89
N ILE A 392 -2.65 0.11 20.62
CA ILE A 392 -2.51 1.46 20.06
C ILE A 392 -2.43 1.44 18.52
N ARG A 393 -1.89 0.37 17.92
CA ARG A 393 -1.47 0.30 16.51
C ARG A 393 -2.05 -0.91 15.75
N ALA A 394 -3.15 -1.52 16.22
CA ALA A 394 -3.68 -2.80 15.73
C ALA A 394 -3.77 -2.88 14.19
N ALA A 395 -4.10 -1.78 13.52
CA ALA A 395 -4.21 -1.73 12.07
C ALA A 395 -2.88 -1.79 11.29
N GLU A 396 -1.72 -1.58 11.92
CA GLU A 396 -0.40 -1.89 11.34
C GLU A 396 -0.05 -3.39 11.52
N PHE A 397 -0.64 -4.04 12.52
CA PHE A 397 -0.48 -5.48 12.75
C PHE A 397 -1.40 -6.28 11.81
N HIS A 398 -2.65 -5.87 11.64
CA HIS A 398 -3.59 -6.53 10.71
C HIS A 398 -3.21 -6.32 9.23
N ALA A 399 -2.57 -5.19 8.88
CA ALA A 399 -2.05 -4.96 7.53
C ALA A 399 -0.75 -5.74 7.22
N PHE A 400 -0.27 -6.58 8.15
CA PHE A 400 0.89 -7.44 7.93
C PHE A 400 0.45 -8.85 7.53
N GLY A 401 0.92 -9.32 6.37
CA GLY A 401 0.53 -10.63 5.85
C GLY A 401 -0.81 -10.62 5.10
N ASP A 402 -1.27 -9.45 4.65
CA ASP A 402 -2.28 -9.31 3.58
C ASP A 402 -1.76 -9.99 2.30
N ASP A 403 -2.03 -11.28 2.14
CA ASP A 403 -1.49 -12.14 1.08
C ASP A 403 -2.27 -11.94 -0.24
N LYS A 404 -2.17 -10.72 -0.79
CA LYS A 404 -2.77 -10.26 -2.06
C LYS A 404 -4.29 -10.43 -2.18
N SER A 405 -5.01 -10.57 -1.08
CA SER A 405 -6.43 -10.99 -1.04
C SER A 405 -7.45 -9.91 -0.65
N ALA A 406 -7.19 -8.61 -0.90
CA ALA A 406 -8.14 -7.53 -0.59
C ALA A 406 -8.30 -6.44 -1.67
N THR A 407 -7.36 -6.27 -2.61
CA THR A 407 -7.44 -5.23 -3.65
C THR A 407 -7.00 -5.75 -5.01
N ALA A 408 -7.95 -5.86 -5.95
CA ALA A 408 -7.71 -6.27 -7.36
C ALA A 408 -7.11 -5.12 -8.20
N VAL A 409 -6.04 -4.51 -7.68
CA VAL A 409 -5.37 -3.33 -8.25
C VAL A 409 -4.15 -3.78 -9.07
N PRO A 410 -4.02 -3.40 -10.35
CA PRO A 410 -2.86 -3.73 -11.20
C PRO A 410 -1.48 -3.43 -10.60
N GLU A 411 -0.48 -4.26 -10.91
CA GLU A 411 0.86 -4.17 -10.31
C GLU A 411 1.59 -2.85 -10.59
N ASP A 412 1.30 -2.16 -11.71
CA ASP A 412 1.82 -0.82 -11.98
C ASP A 412 1.26 0.23 -11.01
N ILE A 413 0.01 0.07 -10.60
CA ILE A 413 -0.63 0.95 -9.63
C ILE A 413 -0.12 0.65 -8.22
N ALA A 414 0.05 -0.64 -7.86
CA ALA A 414 0.63 -1.03 -6.58
C ALA A 414 2.02 -0.40 -6.35
N LYS A 415 2.91 -0.45 -7.34
CA LYS A 415 4.25 0.18 -7.26
C LYS A 415 4.18 1.71 -7.10
N SER A 416 3.34 2.39 -7.88
CA SER A 416 3.13 3.84 -7.73
C SER A 416 2.47 4.26 -6.40
N ILE A 417 1.90 3.31 -5.64
CA ILE A 417 1.39 3.51 -4.28
C ILE A 417 2.50 3.29 -3.24
N GLU A 418 3.34 2.27 -3.42
CA GLU A 418 4.51 2.00 -2.60
C GLU A 418 5.51 3.17 -2.60
N GLU A 419 5.72 3.81 -3.76
CA GLU A 419 6.56 5.00 -3.92
C GLU A 419 6.06 6.25 -3.16
N ILE A 420 4.76 6.33 -2.84
CA ILE A 420 4.17 7.49 -2.16
C ILE A 420 4.23 7.28 -0.65
N THR A 421 5.12 8.02 0.03
CA THR A 421 5.07 8.18 1.49
C THR A 421 4.17 9.36 1.85
N LEU A 422 3.13 9.15 2.67
CA LEU A 422 2.30 10.22 3.22
C LEU A 422 3.11 11.15 4.13
N ARG A 423 2.71 12.43 4.20
CA ARG A 423 3.41 13.51 4.91
C ARG A 423 2.40 14.53 5.42
N GLY A 424 2.83 15.44 6.28
CA GLY A 424 2.00 16.49 6.86
C GLY A 424 1.56 16.17 8.29
N VAL A 425 0.93 17.15 8.93
CA VAL A 425 0.42 16.98 10.29
C VAL A 425 -0.97 16.36 10.22
N LEU A 426 -1.08 15.15 10.77
CA LEU A 426 -2.33 14.44 10.99
C LEU A 426 -2.34 13.98 12.45
N HIS A 427 -3.25 14.52 13.27
CA HIS A 427 -3.30 14.30 14.73
C HIS A 427 -3.89 12.93 15.13
N ALA A 428 -3.83 11.95 14.23
CA ALA A 428 -4.20 10.55 14.44
C ALA A 428 -3.46 9.65 13.44
N SER A 429 -3.12 8.44 13.86
CA SER A 429 -2.58 7.40 12.99
C SER A 429 -3.63 6.88 12.01
N LEU A 430 -3.24 6.66 10.75
CA LEU A 430 -4.07 5.96 9.77
C LEU A 430 -3.96 4.45 9.95
N ARG A 431 -5.05 3.74 9.69
CA ARG A 431 -5.02 2.28 9.48
C ARG A 431 -4.30 1.94 8.17
N GLY A 432 -3.70 0.76 8.03
CA GLY A 432 -2.97 0.37 6.82
C GLY A 432 -3.79 0.52 5.53
N TYR A 433 -5.06 0.11 5.55
CA TYR A 433 -5.96 0.31 4.41
C TYR A 433 -6.33 1.80 4.19
N GLN A 434 -6.38 2.64 5.24
CA GLN A 434 -6.64 4.09 5.09
C GLN A 434 -5.43 4.81 4.47
N ASP A 435 -4.22 4.45 4.89
CA ASP A 435 -2.96 4.89 4.27
C ASP A 435 -2.90 4.47 2.79
N PHE A 436 -3.17 3.19 2.48
CA PHE A 436 -3.28 2.72 1.09
C PHE A 436 -4.32 3.52 0.28
N GLY A 437 -5.48 3.82 0.85
CA GLY A 437 -6.54 4.56 0.15
C GLY A 437 -6.16 6.01 -0.16
N ALA A 438 -5.52 6.70 0.80
CA ALA A 438 -4.99 8.05 0.58
C ALA A 438 -3.83 8.05 -0.45
N ARG A 439 -2.95 7.05 -0.43
CA ARG A 439 -1.89 6.89 -1.44
C ARG A 439 -2.46 6.54 -2.82
N TYR A 440 -3.46 5.67 -2.92
CA TYR A 440 -4.18 5.36 -4.16
C TYR A 440 -4.79 6.63 -4.78
N ALA A 441 -5.42 7.48 -3.96
CA ALA A 441 -5.95 8.78 -4.39
C ALA A 441 -4.84 9.74 -4.88
N LEU A 442 -3.68 9.78 -4.23
CA LEU A 442 -2.53 10.57 -4.68
C LEU A 442 -1.89 10.02 -5.98
N ALA A 443 -1.80 8.70 -6.13
CA ALA A 443 -1.20 8.04 -7.28
C ALA A 443 -2.06 8.19 -8.55
N GLN A 444 -3.35 7.85 -8.47
CA GLN A 444 -4.27 7.90 -9.61
C GLN A 444 -4.90 9.31 -9.79
N ARG A 445 -4.70 10.21 -8.83
CA ARG A 445 -5.08 11.63 -8.78
C ARG A 445 -6.59 11.92 -8.80
N LYS A 446 -7.38 11.33 -9.70
CA LYS A 446 -8.85 11.47 -9.73
C LYS A 446 -9.53 10.11 -9.58
N VAL A 447 -10.12 9.87 -8.41
CA VAL A 447 -10.63 8.56 -7.96
C VAL A 447 -12.00 8.63 -7.29
N LEU A 448 -12.68 7.49 -7.23
CA LEU A 448 -13.86 7.22 -6.44
C LEU A 448 -13.53 6.15 -5.40
N ILE A 449 -13.55 6.53 -4.11
CA ILE A 449 -13.38 5.62 -2.98
C ILE A 449 -14.77 5.16 -2.54
N GLY A 450 -15.12 3.96 -3.00
CA GLY A 450 -16.33 3.21 -2.69
C GLY A 450 -16.18 2.25 -1.51
N ASP A 451 -15.16 2.46 -0.65
CA ASP A 451 -15.03 1.79 0.66
C ASP A 451 -16.37 1.79 1.41
N GLU A 452 -16.62 0.74 2.17
CA GLU A 452 -17.81 0.64 3.01
C GLU A 452 -17.90 1.76 4.09
N MET A 453 -19.06 1.89 4.72
CA MET A 453 -19.27 2.81 5.84
C MET A 453 -18.48 2.37 7.07
N GLY A 454 -18.28 3.29 8.03
CA GLY A 454 -17.44 3.03 9.21
C GLY A 454 -15.93 3.00 8.94
N LEU A 455 -15.48 2.70 7.71
CA LEU A 455 -14.05 2.57 7.36
C LEU A 455 -13.21 3.85 7.43
N GLY A 456 -13.80 5.02 7.73
CA GLY A 456 -13.07 6.27 7.93
C GLY A 456 -12.61 6.96 6.63
N LYS A 457 -13.49 7.00 5.62
CA LYS A 457 -13.25 7.72 4.35
C LYS A 457 -12.81 9.19 4.55
N THR A 458 -13.34 9.89 5.56
CA THR A 458 -12.94 11.25 5.93
C THR A 458 -11.44 11.34 6.22
N MET A 459 -10.89 10.43 7.03
CA MET A 459 -9.47 10.40 7.37
C MET A 459 -8.55 10.19 6.16
N GLN A 460 -8.99 9.38 5.19
CA GLN A 460 -8.24 9.18 3.93
C GLN A 460 -8.16 10.48 3.14
N ALA A 461 -9.27 11.22 3.04
CA ALA A 461 -9.33 12.52 2.38
C ALA A 461 -8.54 13.62 3.11
N LEU A 462 -8.59 13.67 4.46
CA LEU A 462 -7.78 14.60 5.26
C LEU A 462 -6.28 14.31 5.13
N ALA A 463 -5.87 13.05 5.02
CA ALA A 463 -4.49 12.67 4.74
C ALA A 463 -4.00 13.13 3.36
N VAL A 464 -4.88 13.09 2.33
CA VAL A 464 -4.58 13.68 1.00
C VAL A 464 -4.34 15.19 1.11
N PHE A 465 -5.21 15.92 1.83
CA PHE A 465 -5.03 17.36 2.05
C PHE A 465 -3.74 17.67 2.83
N ALA A 466 -3.47 16.97 3.95
CA ALA A 466 -2.27 17.15 4.75
C ALA A 466 -0.98 16.89 3.94
N HIS A 467 -0.97 15.85 3.09
CA HIS A 467 0.16 15.56 2.22
C HIS A 467 0.38 16.66 1.18
N LEU A 468 -0.68 17.13 0.51
CA LEU A 468 -0.58 18.19 -0.50
C LEU A 468 -0.19 19.55 0.12
N ALA A 469 -0.60 19.83 1.36
CA ALA A 469 -0.16 21.00 2.11
C ALA A 469 1.37 21.04 2.29
N THR A 470 2.02 19.88 2.52
CA THR A 470 3.51 19.82 2.56
C THR A 470 4.18 20.07 1.21
N ARG A 471 3.45 19.99 0.10
CA ARG A 471 3.92 20.36 -1.24
C ARG A 471 3.64 21.82 -1.61
N GLY A 472 3.06 22.60 -0.69
CA GLY A 472 2.77 24.03 -0.87
C GLY A 472 1.37 24.35 -1.40
N GLU A 473 0.50 23.35 -1.61
CA GLU A 473 -0.91 23.58 -1.94
C GLU A 473 -1.63 24.18 -0.72
N LYS A 474 -2.43 25.23 -0.92
CA LYS A 474 -3.05 25.99 0.17
C LYS A 474 -4.57 25.92 0.25
N HIS A 475 -5.25 25.60 -0.86
CA HIS A 475 -6.69 25.74 -0.99
C HIS A 475 -7.32 24.40 -1.35
N PHE A 476 -8.06 23.83 -0.39
CA PHE A 476 -8.75 22.55 -0.55
C PHE A 476 -10.27 22.76 -0.48
N VAL A 477 -11.05 21.89 -1.13
CA VAL A 477 -12.52 21.99 -1.15
C VAL A 477 -13.16 20.66 -0.80
N VAL A 478 -14.17 20.69 0.07
CA VAL A 478 -15.07 19.58 0.37
C VAL A 478 -16.49 19.97 -0.04
N ILE A 479 -17.08 19.26 -1.00
CA ILE A 479 -18.52 19.29 -1.27
C ILE A 479 -19.17 18.19 -0.43
N CYS A 480 -20.16 18.50 0.39
CA CYS A 480 -20.83 17.51 1.23
C CYS A 480 -22.36 17.78 1.38
N PRO A 481 -23.16 16.80 1.86
CA PRO A 481 -24.53 17.04 2.27
C PRO A 481 -24.62 18.11 3.39
N PRO A 482 -25.72 18.87 3.51
CA PRO A 482 -25.85 19.90 4.54
C PRO A 482 -25.65 19.42 5.99
N SER A 483 -25.94 18.15 6.27
CA SER A 483 -25.69 17.54 7.59
C SER A 483 -24.20 17.36 7.89
N LEU A 484 -23.42 16.84 6.94
CA LEU A 484 -22.02 16.47 7.17
C LEU A 484 -21.09 17.68 7.34
N ARG A 485 -21.54 18.90 7.00
CA ARG A 485 -20.75 20.15 7.11
C ARG A 485 -20.13 20.36 8.50
N ILE A 486 -20.91 20.18 9.57
CA ILE A 486 -20.46 20.37 10.96
C ILE A 486 -19.50 19.24 11.36
N ASN A 487 -19.75 18.02 10.89
CA ASN A 487 -18.85 16.89 11.12
C ASN A 487 -17.49 17.11 10.45
N TRP A 488 -17.47 17.52 9.17
CA TRP A 488 -16.24 17.90 8.47
C TRP A 488 -15.50 19.03 9.18
N GLU A 489 -16.18 20.09 9.63
CA GLU A 489 -15.55 21.19 10.38
C GLU A 489 -14.87 20.71 11.67
N ARG A 490 -15.53 19.78 12.40
CA ARG A 490 -14.98 19.14 13.60
C ARG A 490 -13.79 18.23 13.28
N GLU A 491 -13.90 17.37 12.27
CA GLU A 491 -12.83 16.43 11.88
C GLU A 491 -11.59 17.18 11.35
N ILE A 492 -11.76 18.24 10.55
CA ILE A 492 -10.64 19.08 10.08
C ILE A 492 -9.89 19.70 11.26
N LYS A 493 -10.59 20.34 12.22
CA LYS A 493 -10.00 20.93 13.44
C LYS A 493 -9.38 19.91 14.38
N LYS A 494 -9.93 18.70 14.43
CA LYS A 494 -9.46 17.63 15.33
C LYS A 494 -8.22 16.94 14.78
N PHE A 495 -8.15 16.73 13.47
CA PHE A 495 -7.15 15.86 12.85
C PHE A 495 -6.10 16.60 12.03
N THR A 496 -6.24 17.88 11.71
CA THR A 496 -5.27 18.63 10.89
C THR A 496 -5.04 20.05 11.40
N ASP A 497 -3.92 20.66 11.01
CA ASP A 497 -3.63 22.10 11.26
C ASP A 497 -4.29 23.04 10.24
N LEU A 498 -5.22 22.56 9.40
CA LEU A 498 -5.86 23.35 8.35
C LEU A 498 -7.08 24.13 8.89
N GLU A 499 -7.19 25.42 8.56
CA GLU A 499 -8.34 26.26 8.93
C GLU A 499 -9.57 25.85 8.08
N PRO A 500 -10.71 25.40 8.65
CA PRO A 500 -11.92 25.13 7.88
C PRO A 500 -12.77 26.39 7.70
N HIS A 501 -13.30 26.58 6.51
CA HIS A 501 -14.15 27.72 6.16
C HIS A 501 -15.51 27.23 5.66
N LEU A 502 -16.57 27.50 6.42
CA LEU A 502 -17.94 27.11 6.06
C LEU A 502 -18.54 28.09 5.05
N ILE A 503 -18.54 27.72 3.78
CA ILE A 503 -19.02 28.56 2.67
C ILE A 503 -20.48 28.20 2.38
N ALA A 504 -21.36 28.53 3.34
CA ALA A 504 -22.80 28.31 3.26
C ALA A 504 -23.58 29.39 4.04
N GLY A 505 -24.87 29.52 3.76
CA GLY A 505 -25.74 30.48 4.46
C GLY A 505 -25.44 31.96 4.14
N PRO A 506 -25.83 32.90 5.02
CA PRO A 506 -25.80 34.33 4.73
C PRO A 506 -24.39 34.96 4.74
N TYR A 507 -23.40 34.31 5.35
CA TYR A 507 -22.02 34.82 5.48
C TYR A 507 -21.02 34.17 4.52
N LYS A 508 -21.51 33.34 3.59
CA LYS A 508 -20.70 32.54 2.64
C LYS A 508 -19.62 33.34 1.91
N ASP A 509 -19.89 34.61 1.56
CA ASP A 509 -19.00 35.40 0.71
C ASP A 509 -17.81 35.95 1.50
N ALA A 510 -18.01 36.36 2.75
CA ALA A 510 -16.93 36.72 3.67
C ALA A 510 -16.11 35.48 4.10
N ALA A 511 -16.76 34.32 4.23
CA ALA A 511 -16.06 33.05 4.45
C ALA A 511 -15.18 32.66 3.25
N TYR A 512 -15.68 32.84 2.02
CA TYR A 512 -14.93 32.63 0.78
C TYR A 512 -13.77 33.62 0.64
N GLU A 513 -13.95 34.90 0.97
CA GLU A 513 -12.86 35.89 0.99
C GLU A 513 -11.77 35.52 1.99
N THR A 514 -12.15 35.06 3.18
CA THR A 514 -11.20 34.63 4.23
C THR A 514 -10.39 33.40 3.77
N PHE A 515 -11.08 32.37 3.27
CA PHE A 515 -10.48 31.18 2.64
C PHE A 515 -9.54 31.55 1.48
N SER A 516 -9.97 32.44 0.59
CA SER A 516 -9.18 32.86 -0.57
C SER A 516 -7.86 33.50 -0.14
N ASN A 517 -7.89 34.37 0.87
CA ASN A 517 -6.72 35.08 1.38
C ASN A 517 -5.78 34.21 2.25
N ARG A 518 -6.30 33.23 2.99
CA ARG A 518 -5.51 32.45 3.96
C ARG A 518 -5.11 31.04 3.50
N GLY A 519 -5.91 30.40 2.66
CA GLY A 519 -5.86 28.95 2.46
C GLY A 519 -6.77 28.21 3.45
N GLY A 520 -6.56 26.91 3.60
CA GLY A 520 -7.38 26.02 4.44
C GLY A 520 -8.31 25.12 3.63
N VAL A 521 -9.42 24.70 4.23
CA VAL A 521 -10.41 23.79 3.63
C VAL A 521 -11.78 24.47 3.53
N ALA A 522 -12.24 24.74 2.31
CA ALA A 522 -13.59 25.24 2.05
C ALA A 522 -14.62 24.10 2.16
N ILE A 523 -15.57 24.23 3.09
CA ILE A 523 -16.71 23.31 3.25
C ILE A 523 -17.90 23.94 2.55
N VAL A 524 -18.29 23.37 1.39
CA VAL A 524 -19.46 23.76 0.60
C VAL A 524 -20.49 22.64 0.56
N GLY A 525 -21.74 22.96 0.21
CA GLY A 525 -22.75 21.95 -0.11
C GLY A 525 -23.08 21.89 -1.60
N PHE A 526 -23.80 20.83 -1.98
CA PHE A 526 -24.36 20.68 -3.32
C PHE A 526 -25.23 21.87 -3.78
N PRO A 527 -25.96 22.61 -2.93
CA PRO A 527 -26.64 23.86 -3.35
C PRO A 527 -25.67 24.99 -3.73
N GLU A 528 -24.54 25.09 -3.04
CA GLU A 528 -23.59 26.21 -3.15
C GLU A 528 -22.56 26.04 -4.29
N VAL A 529 -22.56 24.93 -5.02
CA VAL A 529 -21.72 24.70 -6.22
C VAL A 529 -22.48 24.88 -7.56
N ARG A 530 -23.68 25.47 -7.53
CA ARG A 530 -24.41 25.83 -8.77
C ARG A 530 -23.65 26.97 -9.48
N GLY A 531 -23.55 26.94 -10.81
CA GLY A 531 -22.61 27.79 -11.58
C GLY A 531 -22.64 29.30 -11.29
N ASP A 532 -23.79 29.82 -10.88
CA ASP A 532 -24.03 31.20 -10.43
C ASP A 532 -23.57 31.50 -8.96
N SER A 533 -22.58 30.76 -8.43
CA SER A 533 -22.07 30.91 -7.06
C SER A 533 -20.58 31.28 -6.95
N THR A 534 -20.21 31.90 -5.83
CA THR A 534 -18.90 32.52 -5.55
C THR A 534 -17.72 31.53 -5.67
N ILE A 535 -17.91 30.27 -5.22
CA ILE A 535 -16.91 29.20 -5.36
C ILE A 535 -16.71 28.75 -6.81
N MET A 536 -17.74 28.87 -7.65
CA MET A 536 -17.69 28.53 -9.07
C MET A 536 -17.07 29.65 -9.89
N THR A 537 -17.48 30.91 -9.65
CA THR A 537 -17.05 32.10 -10.40
C THR A 537 -15.66 32.63 -10.03
N GLY A 538 -15.05 32.13 -8.94
CA GLY A 538 -13.72 32.56 -8.51
C GLY A 538 -12.58 31.84 -9.24
N ASP A 539 -11.53 32.60 -9.59
CA ASP A 539 -10.33 32.14 -10.30
C ASP A 539 -9.34 31.30 -9.45
N LEU A 540 -9.72 30.90 -8.23
CA LEU A 540 -8.83 30.11 -7.37
C LEU A 540 -8.62 28.70 -7.93
N LYS A 541 -7.34 28.32 -8.11
CA LYS A 541 -6.95 26.91 -8.25
C LYS A 541 -7.06 26.23 -6.88
N PHE A 542 -7.64 25.03 -6.87
CA PHE A 542 -7.64 24.16 -5.70
C PHE A 542 -6.58 23.07 -5.84
N GLY A 543 -5.88 22.75 -4.75
CA GLY A 543 -4.89 21.67 -4.71
C GLY A 543 -5.54 20.28 -4.72
N ALA A 544 -6.70 20.15 -4.06
CA ALA A 544 -7.56 18.98 -4.15
C ALA A 544 -9.04 19.31 -3.91
N LEU A 545 -9.90 18.48 -4.49
CA LEU A 545 -11.36 18.48 -4.35
C LEU A 545 -11.82 17.15 -3.76
N VAL A 546 -12.64 17.19 -2.72
CA VAL A 546 -13.36 16.04 -2.18
C VAL A 546 -14.85 16.24 -2.46
N VAL A 547 -15.52 15.19 -2.91
CA VAL A 547 -16.97 15.17 -3.10
C VAL A 547 -17.56 14.04 -2.26
N ASP A 548 -18.06 14.41 -1.10
CA ASP A 548 -18.63 13.50 -0.12
C ASP A 548 -20.12 13.26 -0.38
N GLU A 549 -20.54 12.01 -0.21
CA GLU A 549 -21.72 11.42 -0.84
C GLU A 549 -21.91 11.81 -2.31
N ALA A 550 -20.86 11.51 -3.12
CA ALA A 550 -20.81 11.77 -4.56
C ALA A 550 -22.01 11.19 -5.33
N HIS A 551 -22.70 10.16 -4.80
CA HIS A 551 -23.95 9.63 -5.34
C HIS A 551 -25.03 10.72 -5.58
N ARG A 552 -24.97 11.85 -4.86
CA ARG A 552 -25.89 13.00 -5.06
C ARG A 552 -25.65 13.77 -6.36
N ALA A 553 -24.49 13.60 -7.01
CA ALA A 553 -24.16 14.19 -8.30
C ALA A 553 -24.58 13.33 -9.51
N LYS A 554 -25.26 12.19 -9.30
CA LYS A 554 -25.58 11.18 -10.34
C LYS A 554 -26.44 11.61 -11.53
N ASN A 555 -26.98 12.83 -11.55
CA ASN A 555 -27.85 13.32 -12.63
C ASN A 555 -27.18 14.49 -13.38
N PRO A 556 -26.57 14.27 -14.57
CA PRO A 556 -25.86 15.29 -15.34
C PRO A 556 -26.71 16.49 -15.77
N LYS A 557 -28.05 16.35 -15.77
CA LYS A 557 -28.98 17.43 -16.13
C LYS A 557 -29.23 18.39 -14.96
N SER A 558 -28.79 18.05 -13.74
CA SER A 558 -28.94 18.90 -12.56
C SER A 558 -27.84 19.98 -12.50
N LYS A 559 -28.23 21.22 -12.13
CA LYS A 559 -27.28 22.32 -11.88
C LYS A 559 -26.19 21.98 -10.86
N GLN A 560 -26.44 20.99 -9.98
CA GLN A 560 -25.52 20.58 -8.92
C GLN A 560 -24.45 19.63 -9.46
N ALA A 561 -24.84 18.60 -10.23
CA ALA A 561 -23.90 17.72 -10.92
C ALA A 561 -23.02 18.48 -11.92
N GLN A 562 -23.59 19.44 -12.66
CA GLN A 562 -22.85 20.30 -13.58
C GLN A 562 -21.76 21.12 -12.87
N GLY A 563 -22.05 21.63 -11.67
CA GLY A 563 -21.08 22.29 -10.81
C GLY A 563 -19.98 21.34 -10.34
N VAL A 564 -20.35 20.17 -9.81
CA VAL A 564 -19.41 19.11 -9.40
C VAL A 564 -18.49 18.70 -10.56
N GLN A 565 -19.03 18.54 -11.77
CA GLN A 565 -18.28 18.18 -12.97
C GLN A 565 -17.30 19.29 -13.38
N GLN A 566 -17.72 20.57 -13.36
CA GLN A 566 -16.85 21.72 -13.65
C GLN A 566 -15.70 21.84 -12.63
N LEU A 567 -15.98 21.66 -11.34
CA LEU A 567 -14.97 21.63 -10.29
C LEU A 567 -13.99 20.45 -10.45
N THR A 568 -14.52 19.28 -10.82
CA THR A 568 -13.74 18.05 -11.10
C THR A 568 -12.84 18.21 -12.32
N ALA A 569 -13.30 18.92 -13.36
CA ALA A 569 -12.50 19.21 -14.54
C ALA A 569 -11.31 20.12 -14.20
N ARG A 570 -11.52 21.21 -13.45
CA ARG A 570 -10.49 22.24 -13.17
C ARG A 570 -9.51 21.93 -12.03
N THR A 571 -9.71 20.84 -11.30
CA THR A 571 -8.87 20.44 -10.16
C THR A 571 -8.02 19.21 -10.52
N ASP A 572 -6.74 19.18 -10.15
CA ASP A 572 -5.83 18.09 -10.53
C ASP A 572 -6.06 16.81 -9.70
N VAL A 573 -6.25 16.95 -8.38
CA VAL A 573 -6.52 15.84 -7.46
C VAL A 573 -7.98 15.88 -7.03
N VAL A 574 -8.73 14.80 -7.25
CA VAL A 574 -10.16 14.70 -6.95
C VAL A 574 -10.48 13.37 -6.30
N THR A 575 -11.12 13.39 -5.14
CA THR A 575 -11.55 12.18 -4.42
C THR A 575 -13.06 12.21 -4.22
N TYR A 576 -13.79 11.40 -4.98
CA TYR A 576 -15.22 11.16 -4.73
C TYR A 576 -15.35 10.11 -3.62
N LEU A 577 -16.11 10.42 -2.58
CA LEU A 577 -16.43 9.50 -1.50
C LEU A 577 -17.91 9.10 -1.62
N SER A 578 -18.18 7.80 -1.50
CA SER A 578 -19.54 7.29 -1.33
C SER A 578 -19.45 5.91 -0.69
N GLY A 579 -20.28 5.61 0.30
CA GLY A 579 -20.38 4.23 0.80
C GLY A 579 -21.03 3.26 -0.19
N THR A 580 -21.67 3.81 -1.23
CA THR A 580 -22.82 3.18 -1.88
C THR A 580 -22.95 3.44 -3.41
N PRO A 581 -21.87 3.57 -4.20
CA PRO A 581 -21.95 4.09 -5.58
C PRO A 581 -22.67 3.19 -6.60
N LEU A 582 -23.18 2.02 -6.21
CA LEU A 582 -23.74 0.99 -7.10
C LEU A 582 -25.21 0.62 -6.82
N GLU A 583 -25.83 1.08 -5.73
CA GLU A 583 -27.02 0.44 -5.14
C GLU A 583 -28.30 0.42 -5.98
N ASN A 584 -28.41 1.31 -6.96
CA ASN A 584 -29.62 1.42 -7.77
C ASN A 584 -29.40 1.23 -9.26
N ARG A 585 -28.27 1.66 -9.82
CA ARG A 585 -27.98 1.50 -11.25
C ARG A 585 -26.48 1.46 -11.54
N VAL A 586 -26.07 0.62 -12.50
CA VAL A 586 -24.69 0.64 -13.02
C VAL A 586 -24.41 2.00 -13.71
N SER A 587 -25.42 2.55 -14.38
CA SER A 587 -25.37 3.83 -15.09
C SER A 587 -25.12 5.04 -14.17
N GLU A 588 -25.42 4.95 -12.87
CA GLU A 588 -25.10 5.99 -11.89
C GLU A 588 -23.61 6.01 -11.55
N MET A 589 -22.97 4.85 -11.40
CA MET A 589 -21.52 4.77 -11.16
C MET A 589 -20.74 5.21 -12.41
N GLU A 590 -21.16 4.76 -13.60
CA GLU A 590 -20.51 5.14 -14.86
C GLU A 590 -20.55 6.66 -15.09
N THR A 591 -21.66 7.32 -14.70
CA THR A 591 -21.78 8.79 -14.72
C THR A 591 -20.71 9.46 -13.86
N LEU A 592 -20.54 9.00 -12.61
CA LEU A 592 -19.55 9.57 -11.68
C LEU A 592 -18.11 9.28 -12.12
N LEU A 593 -17.85 8.10 -12.66
CA LEU A 593 -16.54 7.74 -13.22
C LEU A 593 -16.22 8.55 -14.48
N GLY A 594 -17.21 8.83 -15.33
CA GLY A 594 -17.06 9.71 -16.51
C GLY A 594 -16.70 11.17 -16.15
N TYR A 595 -17.07 11.66 -14.96
CA TYR A 595 -16.60 12.96 -14.47
C TYR A 595 -15.11 12.94 -14.09
N LEU A 596 -14.60 11.81 -13.57
CA LEU A 596 -13.20 11.62 -13.19
C LEU A 596 -12.29 11.24 -14.37
N ASP A 597 -12.87 10.58 -15.38
CA ASP A 597 -12.21 10.09 -16.59
C ASP A 597 -13.18 10.04 -17.79
N PRO A 598 -13.25 11.11 -18.61
CA PRO A 598 -14.10 11.14 -19.80
C PRO A 598 -13.73 10.10 -20.87
N GLU A 599 -12.53 9.52 -20.84
CA GLU A 599 -12.20 8.43 -21.77
C GLU A 599 -12.67 7.06 -21.28
N LEU A 600 -13.21 6.95 -20.06
CA LEU A 600 -13.63 5.69 -19.48
C LEU A 600 -15.06 5.31 -19.93
N GLU A 601 -15.94 6.27 -20.14
CA GLU A 601 -17.33 6.06 -20.54
C GLU A 601 -17.49 5.14 -21.79
N PRO A 602 -16.75 5.34 -22.91
CA PRO A 602 -16.84 4.45 -24.09
C PRO A 602 -16.13 3.09 -23.91
N LYS A 603 -15.38 2.90 -22.82
CA LYS A 603 -14.75 1.64 -22.42
C LYS A 603 -15.69 0.85 -21.51
N LEU A 604 -16.41 1.54 -20.61
CA LEU A 604 -17.42 0.98 -19.70
C LEU A 604 -18.60 0.40 -20.46
N GLU A 605 -19.18 1.13 -21.41
CA GLU A 605 -20.31 0.65 -22.24
C GLU A 605 -20.05 -0.73 -22.87
N LYS A 606 -18.82 -0.95 -23.36
CA LYS A 606 -18.38 -2.23 -23.95
C LYS A 606 -18.12 -3.29 -22.89
N ALA A 607 -17.62 -2.90 -21.72
CA ALA A 607 -17.29 -3.78 -20.61
C ALA A 607 -18.51 -4.24 -19.80
N ARG A 608 -19.64 -3.51 -19.79
CA ARG A 608 -20.91 -3.87 -19.10
C ARG A 608 -21.31 -5.33 -19.25
N ARG A 609 -21.02 -5.95 -20.41
CA ARG A 609 -21.32 -7.34 -20.77
C ARG A 609 -20.52 -8.40 -19.99
N SER A 610 -19.57 -8.01 -19.14
CA SER A 610 -18.76 -8.93 -18.32
C SER A 610 -18.30 -8.25 -17.05
N ALA A 611 -18.76 -8.75 -15.88
CA ALA A 611 -18.34 -8.24 -14.57
C ALA A 611 -16.81 -8.21 -14.39
N ARG A 612 -16.09 -9.15 -15.00
CA ARG A 612 -14.63 -9.25 -14.93
C ARG A 612 -13.93 -8.13 -15.71
N GLU A 613 -14.33 -7.89 -16.96
CA GLU A 613 -13.74 -6.80 -17.74
C GLU A 613 -14.20 -5.42 -17.22
N PHE A 614 -15.43 -5.31 -16.70
CA PHE A 614 -15.91 -4.10 -16.03
C PHE A 614 -15.08 -3.77 -14.78
N ARG A 615 -14.87 -4.73 -13.85
CA ARG A 615 -13.96 -4.59 -12.69
C ARG A 615 -12.56 -4.12 -13.11
N LYS A 616 -11.99 -4.73 -14.15
CA LYS A 616 -10.66 -4.40 -14.69
C LYS A 616 -10.58 -3.01 -15.33
N VAL A 617 -11.65 -2.51 -15.95
CA VAL A 617 -11.72 -1.14 -16.49
C VAL A 617 -11.83 -0.12 -15.35
N VAL A 618 -12.64 -0.36 -14.32
CA VAL A 618 -12.82 0.60 -13.21
C VAL A 618 -11.64 0.67 -12.24
N ALA A 619 -10.81 -0.38 -12.12
CA ALA A 619 -9.76 -0.49 -11.10
C ALA A 619 -8.69 0.64 -11.06
N ARG A 620 -8.55 1.45 -12.13
CA ARG A 620 -7.71 2.67 -12.13
C ARG A 620 -8.36 3.89 -11.45
N ARG A 621 -9.69 3.91 -11.37
CA ARG A 621 -10.51 5.04 -10.92
C ARG A 621 -11.40 4.71 -9.74
N TYR A 622 -11.53 3.44 -9.38
CA TYR A 622 -12.43 2.93 -8.35
C TYR A 622 -11.69 2.01 -7.37
N LEU A 623 -11.82 2.30 -6.08
CA LEU A 623 -11.35 1.47 -4.97
C LEU A 623 -12.53 1.19 -4.04
N ARG A 624 -12.82 -0.09 -3.77
CA ARG A 624 -13.82 -0.55 -2.78
C ARG A 624 -13.20 -1.67 -1.95
N ARG A 625 -13.47 -1.62 -0.64
CA ARG A 625 -13.17 -2.65 0.37
C ARG A 625 -14.36 -2.75 1.32
N ASN A 626 -14.70 -3.96 1.76
CA ASN A 626 -15.80 -4.19 2.70
C ASN A 626 -15.25 -4.25 4.14
N GLN A 627 -16.11 -4.08 5.16
CA GLN A 627 -15.72 -4.11 6.58
C GLN A 627 -15.06 -5.44 6.97
N SER A 628 -15.63 -6.57 6.51
CA SER A 628 -15.09 -7.92 6.68
C SER A 628 -13.63 -8.04 6.26
N ASP A 629 -13.25 -7.33 5.20
CA ASP A 629 -11.99 -7.52 4.49
C ASP A 629 -10.84 -6.72 5.13
N VAL A 630 -11.14 -5.74 5.99
CA VAL A 630 -10.15 -4.81 6.56
C VAL A 630 -10.34 -4.48 8.05
N LEU A 631 -11.39 -4.99 8.70
CA LEU A 631 -11.66 -4.82 10.14
C LEU A 631 -12.04 -6.15 10.81
N ALA A 632 -11.07 -7.08 10.91
CA ALA A 632 -11.19 -8.32 11.69
C ALA A 632 -11.39 -8.10 13.22
N GLU A 633 -11.48 -6.86 13.68
CA GLU A 633 -11.75 -6.46 15.07
C GLU A 633 -13.23 -6.16 15.37
N LEU A 634 -14.08 -6.06 14.34
CA LEU A 634 -15.49 -5.76 14.56
C LEU A 634 -16.18 -6.93 15.29
N PRO A 635 -16.98 -6.64 16.33
CA PRO A 635 -17.78 -7.68 16.98
C PRO A 635 -18.82 -8.24 16.00
N PRO A 636 -19.36 -9.45 16.23
CA PRO A 636 -20.30 -10.05 15.29
C PRO A 636 -21.56 -9.21 15.12
N LEU A 637 -22.09 -9.22 13.90
CA LEU A 637 -23.37 -8.64 13.52
C LEU A 637 -24.36 -9.79 13.29
N THR A 638 -25.42 -9.85 14.09
CA THR A 638 -26.52 -10.82 13.95
C THR A 638 -27.71 -10.10 13.31
N GLU A 639 -28.23 -10.62 12.20
CA GLU A 639 -29.45 -10.11 11.55
C GLU A 639 -30.59 -11.14 11.72
N THR A 640 -31.65 -10.75 12.42
CA THR A 640 -32.80 -11.60 12.77
C THR A 640 -34.09 -11.07 12.12
N GLU A 641 -34.89 -11.96 11.56
CA GLU A 641 -36.19 -11.63 10.97
C GLU A 641 -37.33 -12.09 11.89
N GLU A 642 -38.03 -11.10 12.47
CA GLU A 642 -39.18 -11.29 13.34
C GLU A 642 -40.44 -11.31 12.48
N TRP A 643 -40.83 -12.49 12.02
CA TRP A 643 -42.05 -12.70 11.24
C TRP A 643 -43.28 -12.73 12.17
N ILE A 644 -44.12 -11.69 12.08
CA ILE A 644 -45.17 -11.36 13.04
C ILE A 644 -46.54 -11.37 12.37
N GLU A 645 -47.42 -12.25 12.83
CA GLU A 645 -48.81 -12.31 12.36
C GLU A 645 -49.58 -11.04 12.70
N ALA A 646 -50.21 -10.45 11.69
CA ALA A 646 -51.00 -9.23 11.85
C ALA A 646 -52.33 -9.50 12.56
N ARG A 647 -52.67 -8.63 13.51
CA ARG A 647 -54.00 -8.61 14.14
C ARG A 647 -55.09 -8.36 13.10
N GLU A 648 -56.30 -8.81 13.38
CA GLU A 648 -57.49 -8.57 12.54
C GLU A 648 -57.65 -7.08 12.20
N SER A 649 -57.52 -6.21 13.21
CA SER A 649 -57.54 -4.75 13.07
C SER A 649 -56.41 -4.17 12.21
N ASP A 650 -55.33 -4.90 11.95
CA ASP A 650 -54.21 -4.46 11.12
C ASP A 650 -54.39 -4.99 9.68
N ARG A 651 -54.90 -6.22 9.53
CA ARG A 651 -55.36 -6.79 8.25
C ARG A 651 -56.50 -5.95 7.63
N GLU A 652 -57.44 -5.44 8.43
CA GLU A 652 -58.51 -4.54 7.96
C GLU A 652 -57.94 -3.26 7.30
N LYS A 653 -57.15 -2.48 8.05
CA LYS A 653 -56.47 -1.26 7.55
C LYS A 653 -55.60 -1.54 6.33
N TYR A 654 -54.95 -2.71 6.29
CA TYR A 654 -54.12 -3.14 5.18
C TYR A 654 -54.97 -3.37 3.92
N ASN A 655 -56.07 -4.10 4.03
CA ASN A 655 -56.98 -4.38 2.91
C ASN A 655 -57.58 -3.08 2.33
N GLU A 656 -58.01 -2.14 3.18
CA GLU A 656 -58.48 -0.81 2.76
C GLU A 656 -57.39 -0.04 1.98
N ALA A 657 -56.13 -0.09 2.45
CA ALA A 657 -55.01 0.57 1.79
C ALA A 657 -54.67 -0.06 0.43
N VAL A 658 -54.80 -1.39 0.29
CA VAL A 658 -54.63 -2.09 -0.99
C VAL A 658 -55.74 -1.70 -1.97
N GLU A 659 -57.01 -1.71 -1.57
CA GLU A 659 -58.13 -1.23 -2.41
C GLU A 659 -57.88 0.19 -2.92
N ALA A 660 -57.57 1.11 -2.01
CA ALA A 660 -57.23 2.50 -2.31
C ALA A 660 -55.98 2.65 -3.21
N GLY A 661 -55.16 1.59 -3.35
CA GLY A 661 -53.88 1.64 -4.07
C GLY A 661 -52.84 2.52 -3.38
N ASN A 662 -52.95 2.72 -2.07
CA ASN A 662 -52.04 3.60 -1.33
C ASN A 662 -50.90 2.80 -0.68
N PHE A 663 -49.87 2.52 -1.47
CA PHE A 663 -48.68 1.76 -1.04
C PHE A 663 -48.05 2.27 0.27
N MET A 664 -48.08 3.58 0.52
CA MET A 664 -47.54 4.15 1.75
C MET A 664 -48.45 3.91 2.97
N GLN A 665 -49.77 3.79 2.79
CA GLN A 665 -50.66 3.29 3.84
C GLN A 665 -50.48 1.78 4.05
N MET A 666 -50.34 0.99 2.98
CA MET A 666 -50.09 -0.46 3.08
C MET A 666 -48.89 -0.76 4.00
N ARG A 667 -47.77 -0.03 3.82
CA ARG A 667 -46.57 -0.12 4.67
C ARG A 667 -46.72 0.43 6.09
N GLN A 668 -47.77 1.22 6.37
CA GLN A 668 -48.02 1.80 7.69
C GLN A 668 -49.02 0.99 8.53
N SER A 669 -49.89 0.19 7.90
CA SER A 669 -50.98 -0.54 8.56
C SER A 669 -50.55 -1.44 9.72
N PHE A 670 -49.34 -2.02 9.64
CA PHE A 670 -48.77 -2.91 10.66
C PHE A 670 -47.98 -2.19 11.76
N SER A 671 -47.77 -0.88 11.65
CA SER A 671 -46.95 -0.07 12.58
C SER A 671 -47.77 0.93 13.40
N GLY A 672 -49.10 0.80 13.41
CA GLY A 672 -50.01 1.67 14.15
C GLY A 672 -50.08 1.39 15.66
N PRO A 673 -50.65 2.30 16.48
CA PRO A 673 -50.81 2.07 17.92
C PRO A 673 -51.60 0.79 18.22
N GLY A 674 -51.00 -0.09 19.04
CA GLY A 674 -51.58 -1.39 19.40
C GLY A 674 -51.54 -2.45 18.28
N SER A 675 -50.73 -2.27 17.23
CA SER A 675 -50.48 -3.32 16.25
C SER A 675 -49.66 -4.48 16.80
N ALA A 676 -49.65 -5.61 16.09
CA ALA A 676 -48.82 -6.77 16.45
C ALA A 676 -47.32 -6.43 16.52
N LYS A 677 -46.82 -5.53 15.66
CA LYS A 677 -45.41 -5.09 15.69
C LYS A 677 -45.06 -4.22 16.88
N MET A 678 -45.97 -3.34 17.32
CA MET A 678 -45.74 -2.51 18.49
C MET A 678 -45.73 -3.35 19.78
N GLU A 679 -46.53 -4.43 19.81
CA GLU A 679 -46.48 -5.45 20.86
C GLU A 679 -45.15 -6.23 20.82
N ARG A 680 -44.76 -6.80 19.68
CA ARG A 680 -43.49 -7.53 19.56
C ARG A 680 -42.25 -6.67 19.87
N PHE A 681 -42.27 -5.38 19.51
CA PHE A 681 -41.21 -4.45 19.90
C PHE A 681 -41.14 -4.22 21.42
N ALA A 682 -42.29 -4.16 22.11
CA ALA A 682 -42.33 -4.06 23.56
C ALA A 682 -41.86 -5.36 24.25
N GLU A 683 -42.22 -6.54 23.70
CA GLU A 683 -41.70 -7.84 24.15
C GLU A 683 -40.17 -7.90 24.05
N LEU A 684 -39.61 -7.56 22.89
CA LEU A 684 -38.16 -7.53 22.67
C LEU A 684 -37.46 -6.65 23.72
N LEU A 685 -37.99 -5.46 24.02
CA LEU A 685 -37.42 -4.61 25.07
C LEU A 685 -37.40 -5.29 26.45
N THR A 686 -38.41 -6.10 26.79
CA THR A 686 -38.45 -6.86 28.06
C THR A 686 -37.69 -8.19 28.04
N ASP A 687 -37.47 -8.80 26.87
CA ASP A 687 -36.89 -10.14 26.72
C ASP A 687 -35.35 -10.16 26.75
N GLY A 688 -34.69 -9.00 26.76
CA GLY A 688 -33.24 -8.89 26.94
C GLY A 688 -32.60 -7.55 26.58
N LEU A 689 -33.27 -6.70 25.78
CA LEU A 689 -32.66 -5.43 25.34
C LEU A 689 -32.53 -4.38 26.47
N ASP A 690 -33.17 -4.60 27.62
CA ASP A 690 -33.11 -3.74 28.81
C ASP A 690 -31.71 -3.73 29.49
N ASP A 691 -30.88 -4.74 29.28
CA ASP A 691 -29.49 -4.78 29.79
C ASP A 691 -28.50 -3.95 28.94
N ASP A 692 -28.92 -3.46 27.77
CA ASP A 692 -28.09 -2.78 26.77
C ASP A 692 -28.79 -1.50 26.24
N LYS A 693 -28.41 -0.97 25.06
CA LYS A 693 -29.04 0.21 24.45
C LYS A 693 -29.53 -0.04 23.03
N THR A 694 -30.74 0.45 22.73
CA THR A 694 -31.47 0.18 21.49
C THR A 694 -31.64 1.44 20.63
N ILE A 695 -31.53 1.30 19.30
CA ILE A 695 -32.05 2.29 18.33
C ILE A 695 -33.25 1.69 17.63
N VAL A 696 -34.38 2.41 17.60
CA VAL A 696 -35.56 2.03 16.82
C VAL A 696 -35.72 2.96 15.61
N PHE A 697 -35.75 2.36 14.43
CA PHE A 697 -35.88 3.05 13.16
C PHE A 697 -37.25 2.80 12.52
N THR A 698 -37.87 3.89 12.06
CA THR A 698 -39.05 3.88 11.18
C THR A 698 -38.90 4.95 10.10
N TYR A 699 -39.65 4.83 9.01
CA TYR A 699 -39.83 5.85 7.99
C TYR A 699 -40.90 6.87 8.45
N PHE A 700 -41.96 6.40 9.09
CA PHE A 700 -43.19 7.15 9.31
C PHE A 700 -43.14 8.06 10.54
N ARG A 701 -43.35 9.37 10.32
CA ARG A 701 -43.37 10.34 11.41
C ARG A 701 -44.42 10.03 12.48
N GLY A 702 -45.63 9.61 12.10
CA GLY A 702 -46.69 9.25 13.06
C GLY A 702 -46.36 7.99 13.90
N VAL A 703 -45.51 7.10 13.41
CA VAL A 703 -45.01 5.94 14.17
C VAL A 703 -43.93 6.40 15.15
N LEU A 704 -43.01 7.27 14.72
CA LEU A 704 -42.04 7.92 15.60
C LEU A 704 -42.71 8.75 16.71
N ASP A 705 -43.71 9.56 16.37
CA ASP A 705 -44.45 10.37 17.35
C ASP A 705 -45.21 9.46 18.35
N HIS A 706 -45.65 8.27 17.92
CA HIS A 706 -46.22 7.25 18.82
C HIS A 706 -45.16 6.61 19.72
N LEU A 707 -44.03 6.17 19.17
CA LEU A 707 -42.92 5.55 19.92
C LEU A 707 -42.37 6.47 21.01
N MET A 708 -42.16 7.76 20.69
CA MET A 708 -41.78 8.78 21.69
C MET A 708 -42.82 8.91 22.82
N GLY A 709 -44.10 8.68 22.54
CA GLY A 709 -45.18 8.74 23.53
C GLY A 709 -45.41 7.46 24.33
N SER A 710 -45.11 6.29 23.77
CA SER A 710 -45.33 4.98 24.43
C SER A 710 -44.13 4.52 25.27
N LEU A 711 -42.91 4.90 24.90
CA LEU A 711 -41.68 4.52 25.62
C LEU A 711 -41.41 5.38 26.88
N GLY A 712 -42.08 6.54 27.00
CA GLY A 712 -41.96 7.43 28.17
C GLY A 712 -40.52 7.86 28.43
N ASP A 713 -40.09 7.78 29.70
CA ASP A 713 -38.74 8.21 30.14
C ASP A 713 -37.58 7.40 29.52
N ARG A 714 -37.86 6.29 28.82
CA ARG A 714 -36.86 5.53 28.04
C ARG A 714 -36.55 6.16 26.68
N ALA A 715 -37.36 7.10 26.20
CA ALA A 715 -37.31 7.62 24.84
C ALA A 715 -36.33 8.79 24.68
N PHE A 716 -35.32 8.60 23.83
CA PHE A 716 -34.38 9.64 23.40
C PHE A 716 -34.64 10.02 21.94
N GLY A 717 -34.45 11.31 21.60
CA GLY A 717 -34.77 11.85 20.28
C GLY A 717 -35.92 12.88 20.33
N PRO A 718 -36.71 13.04 19.26
CA PRO A 718 -36.67 12.28 18.01
C PRO A 718 -35.61 12.77 17.02
N ILE A 719 -34.90 11.84 16.36
CA ILE A 719 -34.05 12.17 15.20
C ILE A 719 -34.93 12.21 13.95
N ALA A 720 -35.50 13.37 13.63
CA ALA A 720 -36.52 13.50 12.57
C ALA A 720 -36.23 14.59 11.52
N GLY A 721 -36.94 14.52 10.39
CA GLY A 721 -36.98 15.57 9.38
C GLY A 721 -37.62 16.84 9.94
N GLY A 722 -36.85 17.94 9.97
CA GLY A 722 -37.27 19.23 10.54
C GLY A 722 -36.70 19.53 11.94
N VAL A 723 -36.10 18.54 12.62
CA VAL A 723 -35.28 18.77 13.82
C VAL A 723 -33.89 19.24 13.38
N SER A 724 -33.32 20.26 14.04
CA SER A 724 -32.02 20.82 13.65
C SER A 724 -30.87 19.85 13.95
N HIS A 725 -29.72 20.04 13.27
CA HIS A 725 -28.54 19.23 13.55
C HIS A 725 -28.05 19.39 15.01
N GLN A 726 -28.23 20.56 15.62
CA GLN A 726 -27.81 20.77 17.01
C GLN A 726 -28.67 19.95 17.99
N GLU A 727 -29.99 19.98 17.82
CA GLU A 727 -30.93 19.18 18.63
C GLU A 727 -30.73 17.67 18.41
N ARG A 728 -30.52 17.24 17.15
CA ARG A 728 -30.20 15.84 16.83
C ARG A 728 -28.90 15.36 17.46
N GLN A 729 -27.86 16.21 17.50
CA GLN A 729 -26.61 15.89 18.17
C GLN A 729 -26.83 15.78 19.68
N GLN A 730 -27.53 16.75 20.28
CA GLN A 730 -27.83 16.73 21.72
C GLN A 730 -28.55 15.44 22.12
N ALA A 731 -29.58 15.03 21.37
CA ALA A 731 -30.30 13.78 21.64
C ALA A 731 -29.42 12.51 21.54
N VAL A 732 -28.41 12.50 20.65
CA VAL A 732 -27.43 11.41 20.56
C VAL A 732 -26.42 11.46 21.71
N ASP A 733 -26.00 12.65 22.14
CA ASP A 733 -25.07 12.85 23.25
C ASP A 733 -25.76 12.46 24.59
N ASP A 734 -27.02 12.86 24.79
CA ASP A 734 -27.87 12.51 25.94
C ASP A 734 -28.11 10.99 25.99
N PHE A 735 -28.48 10.37 24.86
CA PHE A 735 -28.63 8.91 24.73
C PHE A 735 -27.31 8.16 25.02
N THR A 736 -26.18 8.71 24.57
CA THR A 736 -24.85 8.16 24.86
C THR A 736 -24.56 8.19 26.37
N ALA A 737 -24.98 9.25 27.06
CA ALA A 737 -24.81 9.42 28.51
C ALA A 737 -25.86 8.70 29.39
N ALA A 738 -26.94 8.17 28.81
CA ALA A 738 -27.97 7.43 29.54
C ALA A 738 -27.48 6.11 30.17
N GLU A 739 -28.29 5.51 31.03
CA GLU A 739 -28.13 4.12 31.51
C GLU A 739 -28.63 3.11 30.44
N PRO A 740 -28.42 1.79 30.63
CA PRO A 740 -29.08 0.75 29.85
C PRO A 740 -30.62 0.80 29.90
N GLY A 741 -31.29 0.13 28.96
CA GLY A 741 -32.74 0.22 28.72
C GLY A 741 -33.19 1.51 28.02
N ALA A 742 -32.23 2.36 27.60
CA ALA A 742 -32.49 3.55 26.82
C ALA A 742 -32.78 3.21 25.34
N VAL A 743 -33.75 3.92 24.74
CA VAL A 743 -34.18 3.71 23.36
C VAL A 743 -34.12 5.02 22.56
N LEU A 744 -33.27 5.06 21.52
CA LEU A 744 -33.19 6.19 20.60
C LEU A 744 -34.20 6.03 19.45
N VAL A 745 -35.16 6.94 19.35
CA VAL A 745 -36.20 6.92 18.30
C VAL A 745 -35.80 7.80 17.13
N ALA A 746 -35.71 7.21 15.93
CA ALA A 746 -35.18 7.90 14.75
C ALA A 746 -35.96 7.61 13.46
N GLN A 747 -36.13 8.65 12.63
CA GLN A 747 -36.46 8.42 11.23
C GLN A 747 -35.23 7.89 10.51
N ILE A 748 -35.36 6.75 9.83
CA ILE A 748 -34.22 6.08 9.18
C ILE A 748 -33.53 6.98 8.13
N ASN A 749 -34.32 7.77 7.39
CA ASN A 749 -33.85 8.77 6.43
C ASN A 749 -33.15 9.99 7.05
N ALA A 750 -33.29 10.22 8.36
CA ALA A 750 -32.63 11.30 9.10
C ALA A 750 -31.41 10.81 9.90
N ALA A 751 -31.37 9.52 10.24
CA ALA A 751 -30.24 8.87 10.92
C ALA A 751 -29.08 8.52 9.97
N SER A 752 -29.36 8.25 8.69
CA SER A 752 -28.34 8.06 7.66
C SER A 752 -27.45 9.30 7.45
N GLU A 753 -27.86 10.49 7.93
CA GLU A 753 -27.22 11.78 7.65
C GLU A 753 -25.90 12.09 8.38
N GLY A 754 -25.30 11.15 9.12
CA GLY A 754 -23.89 11.27 9.57
C GLY A 754 -23.61 11.12 11.07
N LEU A 755 -24.63 10.97 11.90
CA LEU A 755 -24.50 10.90 13.37
C LEU A 755 -23.64 9.70 13.83
N ASN A 756 -23.02 9.81 15.01
CA ASN A 756 -22.29 8.72 15.63
C ASN A 756 -23.11 8.08 16.75
N ILE A 757 -23.62 6.86 16.53
CA ILE A 757 -24.60 6.22 17.42
C ILE A 757 -24.07 4.87 17.95
N GLN A 758 -22.76 4.82 18.22
CA GLN A 758 -22.04 3.64 18.72
C GLN A 758 -22.41 3.24 20.16
N ALA A 759 -23.15 4.07 20.88
CA ALA A 759 -23.62 3.77 22.23
C ALA A 759 -24.67 2.65 22.26
N ALA A 760 -25.28 2.31 21.12
CA ALA A 760 -26.21 1.21 20.97
C ALA A 760 -25.58 0.02 20.26
N ASN A 761 -26.00 -1.16 20.67
CA ASN A 761 -25.69 -2.44 20.05
C ASN A 761 -26.96 -3.21 19.62
N HIS A 762 -28.15 -2.75 19.99
CA HIS A 762 -29.40 -3.27 19.44
C HIS A 762 -30.04 -2.31 18.44
N VAL A 763 -30.52 -2.84 17.31
CA VAL A 763 -31.15 -2.08 16.23
C VAL A 763 -32.46 -2.75 15.84
N VAL A 764 -33.57 -2.02 15.93
CA VAL A 764 -34.89 -2.50 15.49
C VAL A 764 -35.36 -1.73 14.27
N LEU A 765 -35.69 -2.46 13.20
CA LEU A 765 -36.27 -1.93 11.97
C LEU A 765 -37.77 -2.27 11.97
N ILE A 766 -38.62 -1.26 12.20
CA ILE A 766 -40.07 -1.47 12.36
C ILE A 766 -40.76 -1.85 11.04
N GLU A 767 -40.27 -1.36 9.91
CA GLU A 767 -40.77 -1.76 8.59
C GLU A 767 -39.66 -1.72 7.52
N PRO A 768 -39.69 -2.62 6.50
CA PRO A 768 -38.65 -2.71 5.47
C PRO A 768 -38.67 -1.50 4.53
N GLN A 769 -37.51 -1.12 4.00
CA GLN A 769 -37.34 0.08 3.17
C GLN A 769 -37.15 -0.24 1.68
N LEU A 770 -37.68 0.62 0.80
CA LEU A 770 -37.59 0.48 -0.67
C LEU A 770 -36.17 0.38 -1.24
N ASN A 771 -35.16 0.83 -0.47
CA ASN A 771 -33.76 0.74 -0.84
C ASN A 771 -32.96 0.18 0.36
N PRO A 772 -32.44 -1.07 0.30
CA PRO A 772 -31.69 -1.74 1.38
C PRO A 772 -30.49 -0.92 1.88
N ALA A 773 -29.95 -0.06 1.01
CA ALA A 773 -29.03 1.01 1.33
C ALA A 773 -29.31 1.73 2.65
N VAL A 774 -30.58 2.09 2.88
CA VAL A 774 -30.98 2.97 3.98
C VAL A 774 -30.95 2.21 5.30
N GLU A 775 -31.24 0.90 5.27
CA GLU A 775 -31.06 0.00 6.41
C GLU A 775 -29.57 -0.22 6.69
N ALA A 776 -28.76 -0.56 5.68
CA ALA A 776 -27.31 -0.73 5.84
C ALA A 776 -26.63 0.56 6.35
N GLN A 777 -27.03 1.72 5.82
CA GLN A 777 -26.55 3.05 6.25
C GLN A 777 -26.93 3.38 7.70
N ALA A 778 -28.01 2.80 8.23
CA ALA A 778 -28.48 2.99 9.59
C ALA A 778 -27.84 1.99 10.57
N ILE A 779 -27.77 0.71 10.21
CA ILE A 779 -27.07 -0.35 10.96
C ILE A 779 -25.59 0.04 11.14
N ALA A 780 -24.92 0.54 10.10
CA ALA A 780 -23.55 1.03 10.14
C ALA A 780 -23.33 2.32 10.98
N ARG A 781 -24.36 2.82 11.70
CA ARG A 781 -24.22 3.84 12.76
C ARG A 781 -24.00 3.24 14.14
N ALA A 782 -24.46 2.01 14.37
CA ALA A 782 -24.15 1.19 15.55
C ALA A 782 -22.94 0.27 15.27
N HIS A 783 -23.00 -0.52 14.18
CA HIS A 783 -21.94 -1.44 13.77
C HIS A 783 -20.84 -0.73 12.97
N ARG A 784 -19.83 -0.19 13.68
CA ARG A 784 -18.71 0.56 13.10
C ARG A 784 -17.52 0.66 14.06
N MET A 785 -16.31 0.78 13.50
CA MET A 785 -15.01 0.85 14.20
C MET A 785 -15.06 1.64 15.51
N GLY A 786 -14.83 0.95 16.64
CA GLY A 786 -14.98 1.48 18.00
C GLY A 786 -16.20 0.90 18.75
N GLN A 787 -17.10 0.21 18.07
CA GLN A 787 -18.06 -0.71 18.69
C GLN A 787 -17.31 -1.92 19.28
N ILE A 788 -17.72 -2.37 20.47
CA ILE A 788 -17.09 -3.46 21.23
C ILE A 788 -18.07 -4.61 21.56
N ASN A 789 -19.37 -4.32 21.61
CA ASN A 789 -20.43 -5.31 21.87
C ASN A 789 -20.92 -5.93 20.53
N PRO A 790 -21.31 -7.22 20.51
CA PRO A 790 -22.09 -7.80 19.41
C PRO A 790 -23.27 -6.90 19.06
N VAL A 791 -23.53 -6.70 17.76
CA VAL A 791 -24.66 -5.88 17.30
C VAL A 791 -25.76 -6.79 16.77
N GLU A 792 -26.97 -6.63 17.27
CA GLU A 792 -28.13 -7.45 16.89
C GLU A 792 -29.19 -6.57 16.21
N VAL A 793 -29.68 -7.03 15.06
CA VAL A 793 -30.59 -6.30 14.18
C VAL A 793 -31.88 -7.09 14.02
N HIS A 794 -32.98 -6.61 14.59
CA HIS A 794 -34.31 -7.21 14.44
C HIS A 794 -35.08 -6.50 13.32
N ARG A 795 -35.49 -7.23 12.29
CA ARG A 795 -36.43 -6.76 11.26
C ARG A 795 -37.82 -7.26 11.56
N LEU A 796 -38.75 -6.35 11.87
CA LEU A 796 -40.15 -6.71 12.07
C LEU A 796 -40.83 -6.81 10.69
N LEU A 797 -41.32 -8.00 10.33
CA LEU A 797 -41.92 -8.31 9.03
C LEU A 797 -43.29 -8.97 9.21
N THR A 798 -44.27 -8.62 8.38
CA THR A 798 -45.60 -9.24 8.40
C THR A 798 -45.81 -10.13 7.16
N PRO A 799 -46.14 -11.43 7.34
CA PRO A 799 -46.40 -12.36 6.23
C PRO A 799 -47.74 -12.05 5.55
N ASP A 800 -47.93 -12.55 4.33
CA ASP A 800 -49.10 -12.29 3.51
C ASP A 800 -49.30 -10.78 3.30
N SER A 801 -48.23 -10.04 2.96
CA SER A 801 -48.29 -8.57 2.86
C SER A 801 -47.25 -7.90 1.96
N VAL A 802 -47.47 -6.59 1.75
CA VAL A 802 -46.58 -5.63 1.06
C VAL A 802 -45.13 -5.70 1.55
N GLU A 803 -44.91 -6.10 2.80
CA GLU A 803 -43.58 -6.17 3.41
C GLU A 803 -42.83 -7.44 3.01
N GLU A 804 -43.53 -8.57 2.94
CA GLU A 804 -43.00 -9.83 2.42
C GLU A 804 -42.67 -9.71 0.93
N GLN A 805 -43.58 -9.16 0.14
CA GLN A 805 -43.35 -8.91 -1.29
C GLN A 805 -42.16 -7.96 -1.51
N LEU A 806 -42.04 -6.90 -0.71
CA LEU A 806 -40.89 -6.01 -0.77
C LEU A 806 -39.59 -6.71 -0.34
N HIS A 807 -39.62 -7.51 0.73
CA HIS A 807 -38.48 -8.27 1.20
C HIS A 807 -37.96 -9.25 0.13
N LEU A 808 -38.84 -10.05 -0.48
CA LEU A 808 -38.47 -11.05 -1.50
C LEU A 808 -37.86 -10.40 -2.77
N LEU A 809 -38.42 -9.28 -3.23
CA LEU A 809 -37.87 -8.52 -4.36
C LEU A 809 -36.48 -7.95 -4.05
N LEU A 810 -36.28 -7.45 -2.82
CA LEU A 810 -35.00 -6.87 -2.39
C LEU A 810 -33.93 -7.93 -2.11
N ALA A 811 -34.30 -9.10 -1.60
CA ALA A 811 -33.41 -10.26 -1.48
C ALA A 811 -32.90 -10.68 -2.86
N THR A 812 -33.81 -10.83 -3.84
CA THR A 812 -33.46 -11.15 -5.24
C THR A 812 -32.50 -10.11 -5.84
N LYS A 813 -32.72 -8.81 -5.58
CA LYS A 813 -31.80 -7.72 -6.00
C LYS A 813 -30.43 -7.82 -5.30
N ARG A 814 -30.38 -8.19 -4.02
CA ARG A 814 -29.14 -8.34 -3.23
C ARG A 814 -28.29 -9.51 -3.75
N GLU A 815 -28.90 -10.65 -4.07
CA GLU A 815 -28.20 -11.80 -4.67
C GLU A 815 -27.62 -11.48 -6.05
N LEU A 816 -28.41 -10.85 -6.94
CA LEU A 816 -27.94 -10.43 -8.25
C LEU A 816 -26.75 -9.47 -8.15
N PHE A 817 -26.81 -8.49 -7.23
CA PHE A 817 -25.70 -7.57 -6.95
C PHE A 817 -24.45 -8.31 -6.43
N ASP A 818 -24.59 -9.14 -5.41
CA ASP A 818 -23.46 -9.87 -4.81
C ASP A 818 -22.82 -10.84 -5.82
N SER A 819 -23.59 -11.45 -6.73
CA SER A 819 -23.06 -12.30 -7.81
C SER A 819 -22.20 -11.52 -8.82
N TYR A 820 -22.52 -10.25 -9.08
CA TYR A 820 -21.74 -9.38 -9.96
C TYR A 820 -20.48 -8.85 -9.25
N ALA A 821 -20.56 -8.62 -7.94
CA ALA A 821 -19.46 -8.10 -7.13
C ALA A 821 -18.42 -9.18 -6.78
N ARG A 822 -18.87 -10.34 -6.27
CA ARG A 822 -18.01 -11.42 -5.78
C ARG A 822 -17.61 -12.33 -6.95
N ASP A 823 -18.57 -13.09 -7.46
CA ASP A 823 -18.28 -14.28 -8.26
C ASP A 823 -17.81 -14.00 -9.69
N SER A 824 -17.16 -15.00 -10.31
CA SER A 824 -16.51 -14.83 -11.63
C SER A 824 -17.05 -15.74 -12.75
N VAL A 825 -17.99 -16.62 -12.43
CA VAL A 825 -18.49 -17.67 -13.36
C VAL A 825 -19.98 -17.50 -13.71
N ALA A 826 -20.80 -16.97 -12.82
CA ALA A 826 -22.28 -16.90 -12.99
C ALA A 826 -22.80 -15.74 -13.87
N ALA A 827 -21.95 -14.79 -14.25
CA ALA A 827 -22.35 -13.52 -14.88
C ALA A 827 -22.72 -13.62 -16.37
N GLN A 828 -23.77 -14.39 -16.72
CA GLN A 828 -24.38 -14.43 -18.06
C GLN A 828 -25.79 -13.79 -18.14
N GLN A 829 -26.33 -13.27 -17.03
CA GLN A 829 -27.65 -12.63 -17.03
C GLN A 829 -27.59 -11.12 -17.35
N ASN A 830 -28.71 -10.56 -17.83
CA ASN A 830 -28.76 -9.26 -18.48
C ASN A 830 -28.63 -8.08 -17.49
N PRO A 831 -27.64 -7.17 -17.63
CA PRO A 831 -27.47 -6.01 -16.74
C PRO A 831 -28.70 -5.11 -16.61
N GLU A 832 -29.56 -5.06 -17.63
CA GLU A 832 -30.80 -4.25 -17.60
C GLU A 832 -31.77 -4.68 -16.49
N ALA A 833 -31.66 -5.91 -15.98
CA ALA A 833 -32.47 -6.42 -14.87
C ALA A 833 -32.15 -5.78 -13.50
N MET A 834 -31.03 -5.06 -13.36
CA MET A 834 -30.65 -4.41 -12.08
C MET A 834 -31.07 -2.94 -11.98
N ASP A 835 -31.42 -2.27 -13.08
CA ASP A 835 -31.69 -0.82 -13.11
C ASP A 835 -33.14 -0.45 -12.66
N ILE A 836 -33.79 -1.27 -11.83
CA ILE A 836 -35.18 -1.10 -11.35
C ILE A 836 -35.30 0.10 -10.39
N THR A 837 -36.28 0.99 -10.62
CA THR A 837 -36.57 2.14 -9.74
C THR A 837 -37.50 1.82 -8.58
N ASP A 838 -37.44 2.61 -7.51
CA ASP A 838 -38.43 2.67 -6.42
C ASP A 838 -39.88 2.72 -6.93
N GLN A 839 -40.13 3.41 -8.05
CA GLN A 839 -41.46 3.51 -8.67
C GLN A 839 -41.90 2.21 -9.35
N GLN A 840 -40.97 1.46 -9.94
CA GLN A 840 -41.25 0.14 -10.52
C GLN A 840 -41.53 -0.89 -9.42
N VAL A 841 -40.67 -0.98 -8.40
CA VAL A 841 -40.90 -1.84 -7.22
C VAL A 841 -42.25 -1.54 -6.58
N MET A 842 -42.56 -0.26 -6.36
CA MET A 842 -43.87 0.17 -5.84
C MET A 842 -45.03 -0.26 -6.75
N SER A 843 -44.88 -0.20 -8.07
CA SER A 843 -45.94 -0.60 -9.01
C SER A 843 -46.11 -2.12 -9.13
N GLU A 844 -45.02 -2.88 -9.03
CA GLU A 844 -45.00 -4.34 -9.11
C GLU A 844 -45.64 -4.95 -7.85
N VAL A 845 -45.23 -4.51 -6.65
CA VAL A 845 -45.85 -4.94 -5.39
C VAL A 845 -47.34 -4.53 -5.31
N LEU A 846 -47.68 -3.31 -5.76
CA LEU A 846 -49.08 -2.85 -5.76
C LEU A 846 -49.96 -3.64 -6.75
N ALA A 847 -49.40 -4.15 -7.85
CA ALA A 847 -50.12 -5.06 -8.74
C ALA A 847 -50.33 -6.42 -8.07
N ALA A 848 -49.26 -7.04 -7.57
CA ALA A 848 -49.31 -8.36 -6.92
C ALA A 848 -50.30 -8.40 -5.75
N GLU A 849 -50.30 -7.39 -4.87
CA GLU A 849 -51.23 -7.33 -3.73
C GLU A 849 -52.69 -7.12 -4.16
N LYS A 850 -52.93 -6.40 -5.26
CA LYS A 850 -54.27 -6.26 -5.84
C LYS A 850 -54.78 -7.52 -6.52
N GLU A 851 -53.90 -8.39 -6.99
CA GLU A 851 -54.27 -9.71 -7.51
C GLU A 851 -54.52 -10.69 -6.36
N ARG A 852 -53.62 -10.75 -5.37
CA ARG A 852 -53.76 -11.61 -4.19
C ARG A 852 -55.05 -11.34 -3.41
N ILE A 853 -55.45 -10.08 -3.21
CA ILE A 853 -56.73 -9.77 -2.53
C ILE A 853 -57.96 -10.15 -3.37
N LYS A 854 -57.90 -10.10 -4.72
CA LYS A 854 -58.98 -10.62 -5.56
C LYS A 854 -59.11 -12.14 -5.44
N GLU A 855 -57.99 -12.86 -5.48
CA GLU A 855 -57.96 -14.31 -5.33
C GLU A 855 -58.52 -14.76 -3.98
N LEU A 856 -58.12 -14.10 -2.88
CA LEU A 856 -58.67 -14.33 -1.53
C LEU A 856 -60.17 -14.04 -1.42
N ARG A 857 -60.73 -13.21 -2.31
CA ARG A 857 -62.18 -12.91 -2.39
C ARG A 857 -62.94 -13.81 -3.37
N GLY A 858 -62.24 -14.67 -4.12
CA GLY A 858 -62.83 -15.47 -5.20
C GLY A 858 -63.22 -14.65 -6.43
N GLU A 859 -62.66 -13.45 -6.61
CA GLU A 859 -62.87 -12.63 -7.79
C GLU A 859 -62.01 -13.15 -8.96
N THR A 860 -62.66 -13.74 -9.97
CA THR A 860 -62.00 -14.34 -11.14
C THR A 860 -61.02 -13.37 -11.81
N PRO A 861 -59.77 -13.78 -12.14
CA PRO A 861 -58.81 -12.93 -12.83
C PRO A 861 -59.35 -12.38 -14.16
N THR A 862 -59.18 -11.07 -14.36
CA THR A 862 -59.47 -10.40 -15.64
C THR A 862 -58.30 -10.61 -16.60
N LEU A 863 -58.51 -11.51 -17.57
CA LEU A 863 -57.67 -11.72 -18.76
C LEU A 863 -57.58 -10.47 -19.66
#